data_AF-A0A933ZDY7-F1
#
_entry.id   AF-A0A933ZDY7-F1
#
_cell.length_a   1.000
_cell.length_b   1.000
_cell.length_c   1.000
_cell.angle_alpha   90.00
_cell.angle_beta   90.00
_cell.angle_gamma   90.00
#
_symmetry.space_group_name_H-M   'P 1'
#
loop_
_entity.id
_entity.type
_entity.pdbx_description
1 polymer ?
#
loop_
_entity_poly.entity_id
_entity_poly.type
_entity_poly.pdbx_seq_one_letter_code
_entity_poly.pdbx_strand_id
1 'polypeptide(L)'
;MGNRFITSLFGHLGCAALTAALASAAGCGSDSTSSGAAGSPQTGGSGGAAGSAGTAGTAGKGGTGGSSGCKADGECKAPTAKCDTTTGKCVQCLPASDNCSKGKYCAAATMTCVDGCKSNDDCPASTPPLTCDVSTHACVGCNGSDDKCPAGQVCQADKCVAGCTAKHACPSPKQCCNGQCEDTTTTEHCGSCQPCASPLHTVTACVAGACSVESCDTGFADCNALASDGCEIDTNATAEHCGGCTTKCDLPHAFAKCDAGTCGVSSCETGWGDCNADPSDGCESNLAIEVANCGTCGNVCVAQPGAAPTCAAGACVPGTCLSGFVDCNADPTDGCEVDTLGDPDHCGGCSVVCPSVANGARACSQGVCAVGACNAGWGDCDGSLWTGCETDTLIDTDHCGTCGFVCPVPPGQQPSCAQGMCGGGQCNPGKANCDGNASNGCEVSLADDVANCGACNNACPAIVHATASCTGFLCGLGACDAGWGDCSGGTVDGCETDLNTSVDHCGSCTTVCPAVANGSRACDAALCKVGACAAGFSDCNQTVSDGCEVNTKTDALNCSACGQVCPTPANGVAACTNGVCGLGTCNAGFANCDGDATNGCEFATQTDPNNCGGCGVKCFSGTCANAQCTCLKTVLILKDDSDSGSQALGNAIQAAGYTVTYSAAPAYQYTGANPALSGFGAVVVLAGGPSGQPSVTTDMPVAGQTALVNYVSAGGGLVLTEWAAYHVASGRWQTLKPLVLLSRNVAYAGQVTYTVDAPYATHPIWAGLPSSFTFASTSNVGMAVTGPGIHRIAGSPQSVDAVVIRDLPVGRVAEIAHAGNYAPNGWTNTNIQKLVTNSVGWVARCQ
;
A
#
# COMPACT_ATOMS: atom_id res chain seq x y z
N MET A 1 -62.61 16.40 0.28
CA MET A 1 -63.53 15.88 -0.77
C MET A 1 -62.68 15.12 -1.80
N GLY A 2 -63.19 14.09 -2.50
CA GLY A 2 -62.51 13.38 -3.62
C GLY A 2 -61.18 12.65 -3.26
N ASN A 3 -61.02 11.32 -3.22
CA ASN A 3 -61.68 10.21 -3.94
C ASN A 3 -61.43 10.36 -5.46
N ARG A 4 -60.70 9.52 -6.23
CA ARG A 4 -60.22 8.11 -6.14
C ARG A 4 -58.92 7.95 -6.99
N PHE A 5 -58.14 6.87 -7.10
CA PHE A 5 -58.04 5.45 -6.60
C PHE A 5 -56.54 5.01 -6.86
N ILE A 6 -55.99 3.80 -6.72
CA ILE A 6 -56.37 2.38 -6.40
C ILE A 6 -55.09 1.75 -5.75
N THR A 7 -55.08 1.07 -4.59
CA THR A 7 -55.30 -0.39 -4.30
C THR A 7 -54.49 -1.40 -5.16
N SER A 8 -54.08 -2.62 -4.73
CA SER A 8 -54.41 -3.40 -3.52
C SER A 8 -53.41 -4.56 -3.21
N LEU A 9 -52.94 -4.64 -1.96
CA LEU A 9 -52.72 -5.83 -1.09
C LEU A 9 -51.72 -6.98 -1.42
N PHE A 10 -51.34 -7.62 -0.30
CA PHE A 10 -50.80 -8.98 -0.05
C PHE A 10 -49.26 -9.19 -0.08
N GLY A 11 -48.68 -9.98 0.85
CA GLY A 11 -49.23 -10.46 2.13
C GLY A 11 -48.74 -11.82 2.66
N HIS A 12 -47.76 -11.79 3.58
CA HIS A 12 -47.46 -12.80 4.63
C HIS A 12 -46.94 -14.21 4.25
N LEU A 13 -45.95 -14.66 5.06
CA LEU A 13 -45.50 -16.02 5.40
C LEU A 13 -45.10 -17.02 4.29
N GLY A 14 -43.95 -17.69 4.51
CA GLY A 14 -43.57 -18.91 3.80
C GLY A 14 -42.21 -19.47 4.22
N CYS A 15 -42.18 -20.49 5.08
CA CYS A 15 -40.97 -21.28 5.33
C CYS A 15 -40.83 -22.39 4.29
N ALA A 16 -39.58 -22.69 3.86
CA ALA A 16 -39.00 -24.04 3.76
C ALA A 16 -37.76 -24.03 2.83
N ALA A 17 -36.82 -24.93 3.11
CA ALA A 17 -35.79 -25.31 2.15
C ALA A 17 -36.29 -26.46 1.24
N LEU A 18 -35.72 -26.59 0.03
CA LEU A 18 -35.06 -27.85 -0.31
C LEU A 18 -34.03 -27.73 -1.44
N THR A 19 -33.14 -28.71 -1.43
CA THR A 19 -32.10 -29.07 -2.40
C THR A 19 -32.54 -29.10 -3.87
N ALA A 20 -31.56 -28.87 -4.76
CA ALA A 20 -31.38 -29.68 -5.96
C ALA A 20 -29.98 -30.32 -5.92
N ALA A 21 -29.90 -31.61 -6.24
CA ALA A 21 -28.65 -32.40 -6.22
C ALA A 21 -28.76 -33.56 -7.24
N LEU A 22 -27.68 -34.35 -7.34
CA LEU A 22 -27.56 -35.60 -8.12
C LEU A 22 -27.33 -35.39 -9.64
N ALA A 23 -26.68 -36.31 -10.38
CA ALA A 23 -26.26 -37.66 -9.96
C ALA A 23 -24.80 -38.00 -10.30
N SER A 24 -24.18 -38.75 -9.38
CA SER A 24 -22.90 -39.45 -9.53
C SER A 24 -23.10 -40.97 -9.61
N ALA A 25 -22.30 -41.71 -10.38
CA ALA A 25 -22.10 -43.15 -10.22
C ALA A 25 -20.89 -43.64 -11.06
N ALA A 26 -20.15 -44.72 -10.73
CA ALA A 26 -19.90 -45.43 -9.45
C ALA A 26 -18.79 -46.50 -9.66
N GLY A 27 -18.20 -47.02 -8.56
CA GLY A 27 -17.28 -48.19 -8.54
C GLY A 27 -15.85 -47.81 -8.11
N CYS A 28 -15.40 -48.02 -6.86
CA CYS A 28 -15.12 -49.28 -6.12
C CYS A 28 -13.95 -50.08 -6.71
N GLY A 29 -12.90 -50.48 -5.97
CA GLY A 29 -12.55 -50.23 -4.55
C GLY A 29 -11.61 -51.33 -4.01
N SER A 30 -11.00 -51.15 -2.81
CA SER A 30 -10.40 -52.20 -1.90
C SER A 30 -9.34 -53.20 -2.46
N ASP A 31 -8.29 -53.64 -1.74
CA ASP A 31 -7.83 -53.33 -0.38
C ASP A 31 -6.37 -53.78 -0.10
N SER A 32 -5.69 -53.06 0.80
CA SER A 32 -4.70 -53.51 1.82
C SER A 32 -3.48 -54.46 1.53
N THR A 33 -2.39 -54.23 2.30
CA THR A 33 -1.25 -55.15 2.65
C THR A 33 -0.23 -55.56 1.57
N SER A 34 1.04 -55.90 1.90
CA SER A 34 1.96 -55.49 3.00
C SER A 34 3.39 -55.99 2.74
N SER A 35 4.41 -55.27 3.23
CA SER A 35 5.74 -55.75 3.72
C SER A 35 6.64 -56.71 2.90
N GLY A 36 7.96 -56.52 2.95
CA GLY A 36 8.90 -57.67 2.95
C GLY A 36 10.24 -57.49 2.23
N ALA A 37 11.31 -57.29 3.00
CA ALA A 37 12.69 -57.11 2.54
C ALA A 37 13.39 -58.36 1.95
N ALA A 38 14.48 -58.08 1.19
CA ALA A 38 15.72 -58.86 1.02
C ALA A 38 15.68 -60.30 0.44
N GLY A 39 16.53 -60.57 -0.57
CA GLY A 39 16.73 -61.91 -1.10
C GLY A 39 17.85 -62.04 -2.15
N SER A 40 18.95 -62.68 -1.78
CA SER A 40 20.00 -63.25 -2.64
C SER A 40 20.53 -64.50 -1.91
N PRO A 41 21.25 -65.45 -2.56
CA PRO A 41 21.51 -65.70 -3.98
C PRO A 41 21.24 -67.21 -4.34
N GLN A 42 22.04 -67.78 -5.27
CA GLN A 42 22.22 -69.23 -5.56
C GLN A 42 21.13 -69.92 -6.43
N THR A 43 21.33 -71.10 -7.06
CA THR A 43 22.42 -72.11 -6.93
C THR A 43 22.67 -72.92 -8.22
N GLY A 44 23.84 -73.60 -8.30
CA GLY A 44 24.14 -74.72 -9.21
C GLY A 44 25.22 -74.40 -10.25
N GLY A 45 26.27 -75.20 -10.48
CA GLY A 45 26.62 -76.55 -10.01
C GLY A 45 27.12 -77.40 -11.21
N SER A 46 28.07 -78.34 -11.12
CA SER A 46 28.79 -78.91 -9.96
C SER A 46 30.00 -79.78 -10.39
N GLY A 47 31.00 -79.97 -9.51
CA GLY A 47 32.15 -80.89 -9.70
C GLY A 47 33.30 -80.36 -10.57
N GLY A 48 34.58 -80.73 -10.41
CA GLY A 48 35.24 -81.68 -9.48
C GLY A 48 36.19 -82.61 -10.26
N ALA A 49 37.38 -83.04 -9.84
CA ALA A 49 38.29 -82.80 -8.72
C ALA A 49 39.50 -83.75 -8.94
N ALA A 50 40.67 -83.46 -8.33
CA ALA A 50 41.85 -84.35 -8.21
C ALA A 50 42.65 -84.76 -9.48
N GLY A 51 43.94 -85.05 -9.27
CA GLY A 51 44.87 -85.58 -10.28
C GLY A 51 46.33 -85.15 -10.05
N SER A 52 47.17 -86.02 -9.45
CA SER A 52 48.58 -85.71 -9.14
C SER A 52 49.49 -86.93 -9.31
N ALA A 53 50.68 -86.70 -9.90
CA ALA A 53 51.91 -87.49 -9.87
C ALA A 53 51.93 -88.96 -10.36
N GLY A 54 53.09 -89.36 -10.92
CA GLY A 54 53.48 -90.74 -11.27
C GLY A 54 53.63 -90.98 -12.78
N THR A 55 54.78 -91.14 -13.47
CA THR A 55 56.13 -91.74 -13.27
C THR A 55 56.32 -93.12 -13.95
N ALA A 56 57.41 -93.21 -14.73
CA ALA A 56 58.24 -94.39 -15.07
C ALA A 56 57.89 -95.29 -16.29
N GLY A 57 58.93 -95.55 -17.10
CA GLY A 57 59.07 -96.68 -18.05
C GLY A 57 58.53 -96.45 -19.48
N THR A 58 59.13 -96.98 -20.56
CA THR A 58 60.42 -97.69 -20.78
C THR A 58 60.95 -97.41 -22.21
N ALA A 59 62.18 -97.84 -22.56
CA ALA A 59 62.84 -97.52 -23.83
C ALA A 59 62.68 -98.61 -24.92
N GLY A 60 62.66 -98.22 -26.22
CA GLY A 60 62.34 -99.16 -27.33
C GLY A 60 62.75 -98.76 -28.77
N LYS A 61 64.04 -98.48 -29.02
CA LYS A 61 64.78 -98.54 -30.31
C LYS A 61 64.11 -98.13 -31.67
N GLY A 62 64.68 -97.10 -32.30
CA GLY A 62 65.23 -97.20 -33.68
C GLY A 62 64.47 -96.52 -34.84
N GLY A 63 65.21 -95.85 -35.74
CA GLY A 63 64.70 -95.35 -37.04
C GLY A 63 65.23 -93.97 -37.48
N THR A 64 66.20 -93.95 -38.39
CA THR A 64 66.90 -92.78 -38.98
C THR A 64 66.04 -91.77 -39.78
N GLY A 65 66.36 -90.47 -39.72
CA GLY A 65 66.32 -89.58 -40.92
C GLY A 65 65.87 -88.11 -40.78
N GLY A 66 66.65 -87.17 -41.38
CA GLY A 66 66.15 -85.89 -41.93
C GLY A 66 66.34 -84.60 -41.11
N SER A 67 66.54 -83.47 -41.79
CA SER A 67 66.70 -82.12 -41.21
C SER A 67 65.97 -81.06 -42.03
N SER A 68 65.48 -79.97 -41.40
CA SER A 68 65.22 -78.67 -42.06
C SER A 68 64.79 -77.58 -41.07
N GLY A 69 65.15 -76.33 -41.37
CA GLY A 69 64.58 -75.07 -40.84
C GLY A 69 64.45 -74.09 -42.02
N CYS A 70 63.63 -73.04 -41.90
CA CYS A 70 63.20 -72.29 -43.10
C CYS A 70 64.25 -71.29 -43.62
N LYS A 71 64.16 -71.01 -44.92
CA LYS A 71 64.91 -69.97 -45.65
C LYS A 71 64.02 -69.07 -46.52
N ALA A 72 62.77 -69.44 -46.74
CA ALA A 72 61.78 -68.65 -47.46
C ALA A 72 60.35 -69.05 -47.01
N ASP A 73 59.38 -68.15 -47.18
CA ASP A 73 57.98 -68.34 -46.75
C ASP A 73 57.37 -69.67 -47.21
N GLY A 74 57.65 -70.11 -48.44
CA GLY A 74 57.10 -71.35 -49.01
C GLY A 74 57.51 -72.65 -48.31
N GLU A 75 58.50 -72.59 -47.40
CA GLU A 75 58.90 -73.73 -46.57
C GLU A 75 58.06 -73.84 -45.29
N CYS A 76 57.27 -72.81 -44.97
CA CYS A 76 56.45 -72.72 -43.76
C CYS A 76 55.03 -73.25 -44.00
N LYS A 77 54.77 -74.49 -43.55
CA LYS A 77 53.55 -75.26 -43.85
C LYS A 77 52.23 -74.76 -43.21
N ALA A 78 52.22 -73.59 -42.56
CA ALA A 78 51.02 -73.01 -41.98
C ALA A 78 50.50 -71.86 -42.87
N PRO A 79 49.17 -71.69 -43.06
CA PRO A 79 48.59 -70.94 -44.19
C PRO A 79 48.86 -69.42 -44.21
N THR A 80 49.46 -68.85 -43.16
CA THR A 80 49.91 -67.45 -43.11
C THR A 80 51.36 -67.30 -42.65
N ALA A 81 52.12 -68.39 -42.47
CA ALA A 81 53.43 -68.28 -41.85
C ALA A 81 54.48 -67.65 -42.78
N LYS A 82 55.24 -66.71 -42.22
CA LYS A 82 56.41 -66.06 -42.82
C LYS A 82 57.69 -66.72 -42.30
N CYS A 83 58.72 -66.80 -43.13
CA CYS A 83 60.03 -67.23 -42.65
C CYS A 83 60.82 -66.01 -42.15
N ASP A 84 61.10 -65.96 -40.84
CA ASP A 84 62.17 -65.10 -40.35
C ASP A 84 63.51 -65.69 -40.80
N THR A 85 64.04 -65.16 -41.90
CA THR A 85 65.35 -65.53 -42.46
C THR A 85 66.52 -65.24 -41.53
N THR A 86 66.31 -64.47 -40.46
CA THR A 86 67.32 -64.15 -39.43
C THR A 86 67.49 -65.28 -38.42
N THR A 87 66.39 -65.91 -37.98
CA THR A 87 66.42 -67.03 -37.01
C THR A 87 66.11 -68.41 -37.61
N GLY A 88 65.75 -68.48 -38.90
CA GLY A 88 65.38 -69.71 -39.60
C GLY A 88 64.04 -70.30 -39.16
N LYS A 89 63.17 -69.47 -38.56
CA LYS A 89 61.90 -69.89 -37.97
C LYS A 89 60.70 -69.42 -38.78
N CYS A 90 59.73 -70.32 -38.91
CA CYS A 90 58.40 -69.97 -39.38
C CYS A 90 57.64 -69.25 -38.26
N VAL A 91 57.35 -67.98 -38.47
CA VAL A 91 56.59 -67.09 -37.58
C VAL A 91 55.26 -66.72 -38.24
N GLN A 92 54.30 -66.16 -37.50
CA GLN A 92 52.97 -65.91 -38.07
C GLN A 92 52.95 -64.69 -39.01
N CYS A 93 53.86 -63.74 -38.79
CA CYS A 93 53.99 -62.51 -39.55
C CYS A 93 55.40 -61.90 -39.36
N LEU A 94 55.74 -60.89 -40.17
CA LEU A 94 56.92 -60.05 -39.96
C LEU A 94 56.51 -58.57 -40.00
N PRO A 95 56.97 -57.69 -39.09
CA PRO A 95 56.56 -56.28 -39.08
C PRO A 95 56.86 -55.52 -40.39
N ALA A 96 57.96 -55.87 -41.07
CA ALA A 96 58.33 -55.29 -42.37
C ALA A 96 57.52 -55.84 -43.57
N SER A 97 56.64 -56.82 -43.35
CA SER A 97 55.79 -57.46 -44.37
C SER A 97 54.50 -57.99 -43.73
N ASP A 98 53.77 -57.11 -43.03
CA ASP A 98 52.63 -57.47 -42.19
C ASP A 98 51.46 -58.06 -43.02
N ASN A 99 51.39 -59.38 -43.01
CA ASN A 99 50.37 -60.20 -43.66
C ASN A 99 49.22 -60.60 -42.74
N CYS A 100 49.06 -59.95 -41.57
CA CYS A 100 47.92 -60.17 -40.69
C CYS A 100 46.61 -59.74 -41.36
N SER A 101 45.52 -60.43 -41.02
CA SER A 101 44.17 -60.10 -41.50
C SER A 101 43.71 -58.72 -41.00
N LYS A 102 42.74 -58.11 -41.70
CA LYS A 102 42.10 -56.84 -41.31
C LYS A 102 41.75 -56.82 -39.82
N GLY A 103 42.11 -55.73 -39.13
CA GLY A 103 41.90 -55.56 -37.68
C GLY A 103 42.94 -56.25 -36.79
N LYS A 104 44.02 -56.78 -37.38
CA LYS A 104 45.20 -57.31 -36.68
C LYS A 104 46.49 -56.73 -37.26
N TYR A 105 47.49 -56.57 -36.39
CA TYR A 105 48.86 -56.18 -36.76
C TYR A 105 49.89 -57.17 -36.22
N CYS A 106 51.10 -57.11 -36.76
CA CYS A 106 52.21 -57.97 -36.37
C CYS A 106 52.98 -57.41 -35.16
N ALA A 107 52.78 -58.00 -33.98
CA ALA A 107 53.50 -57.62 -32.78
C ALA A 107 55.00 -57.96 -32.91
N ALA A 108 55.85 -56.94 -33.06
CA ALA A 108 57.28 -57.10 -33.36
C ALA A 108 58.07 -57.93 -32.32
N ALA A 109 57.64 -57.94 -31.06
CA ALA A 109 58.29 -58.70 -29.98
C ALA A 109 57.99 -60.22 -30.02
N THR A 110 56.89 -60.64 -30.66
CA THR A 110 56.44 -62.05 -30.67
C THR A 110 56.30 -62.63 -32.09
N MET A 111 56.29 -61.79 -33.12
CA MET A 111 56.05 -62.15 -34.53
C MET A 111 54.72 -62.91 -34.73
N THR A 112 53.70 -62.47 -33.98
CA THR A 112 52.31 -62.98 -34.00
C THR A 112 51.32 -61.89 -34.38
N CYS A 113 50.23 -62.27 -35.04
CA CYS A 113 49.12 -61.37 -35.39
C CYS A 113 48.22 -61.14 -34.17
N VAL A 114 48.33 -59.97 -33.55
CA VAL A 114 47.51 -59.53 -32.41
C VAL A 114 46.46 -58.52 -32.86
N ASP A 115 45.41 -58.33 -32.05
CA ASP A 115 44.36 -57.35 -32.35
C ASP A 115 44.88 -55.91 -32.28
N GLY A 116 44.47 -55.09 -33.25
CA GLY A 116 44.94 -53.72 -33.44
C GLY A 116 45.09 -53.36 -34.92
N CYS A 117 45.29 -52.09 -35.23
CA CYS A 117 45.29 -51.57 -36.60
C CYS A 117 46.69 -51.34 -37.17
N LYS A 118 46.82 -51.40 -38.49
CA LYS A 118 48.02 -50.96 -39.24
C LYS A 118 47.70 -49.88 -40.29
N SER A 119 46.42 -49.66 -40.54
CA SER A 119 45.85 -48.63 -41.42
C SER A 119 44.45 -48.23 -40.93
N ASN A 120 43.91 -47.10 -41.40
CA ASN A 120 42.54 -46.70 -41.07
C ASN A 120 41.50 -47.74 -41.52
N ASP A 121 41.78 -48.46 -42.61
CA ASP A 121 40.91 -49.52 -43.13
C ASP A 121 40.78 -50.69 -42.16
N ASP A 122 41.69 -50.89 -41.21
CA ASP A 122 41.60 -51.94 -40.19
C ASP A 122 40.56 -51.63 -39.11
N CYS A 123 40.18 -50.37 -38.95
CA CYS A 123 39.28 -49.94 -37.88
C CYS A 123 37.81 -50.32 -38.14
N PRO A 124 37.03 -50.59 -37.08
CA PRO A 124 35.62 -50.93 -37.23
C PRO A 124 34.82 -49.73 -37.73
N ALA A 125 33.87 -50.00 -38.64
CA ALA A 125 32.98 -48.97 -39.19
C ALA A 125 32.19 -48.30 -38.06
N SER A 126 32.30 -46.97 -38.01
CA SER A 126 31.94 -46.13 -36.87
C SER A 126 31.55 -44.73 -37.36
N THR A 127 30.91 -43.94 -36.50
CA THR A 127 30.53 -42.55 -36.81
C THR A 127 30.73 -41.69 -35.55
N PRO A 128 31.70 -40.75 -35.52
CA PRO A 128 32.69 -40.46 -36.58
C PRO A 128 33.61 -41.65 -36.89
N PRO A 129 34.23 -41.70 -38.09
CA PRO A 129 35.09 -42.81 -38.50
C PRO A 129 36.42 -42.80 -37.74
N LEU A 130 36.79 -43.95 -37.16
CA LEU A 130 38.06 -44.10 -36.45
C LEU A 130 39.27 -44.05 -37.40
N THR A 131 40.32 -43.34 -36.96
CA THR A 131 41.66 -43.31 -37.55
C THR A 131 42.56 -44.31 -36.81
N CYS A 132 43.52 -44.92 -37.51
CA CYS A 132 44.52 -45.75 -36.86
C CYS A 132 45.69 -44.90 -36.37
N ASP A 133 45.98 -44.92 -35.07
CA ASP A 133 47.31 -44.55 -34.58
C ASP A 133 48.25 -45.74 -34.76
N VAL A 134 49.12 -45.66 -35.77
CA VAL A 134 50.12 -46.68 -36.08
C VAL A 134 51.29 -46.74 -35.09
N SER A 135 51.33 -45.88 -34.06
CA SER A 135 52.34 -45.94 -32.99
C SER A 135 51.90 -46.78 -31.79
N THR A 136 50.60 -46.76 -31.44
CA THR A 136 49.99 -47.64 -30.43
C THR A 136 49.22 -48.83 -31.03
N HIS A 137 49.01 -48.84 -32.34
CA HIS A 137 48.14 -49.74 -33.08
C HIS A 137 46.65 -49.70 -32.64
N ALA A 138 46.22 -48.56 -32.08
CA ALA A 138 44.86 -48.34 -31.61
C ALA A 138 43.99 -47.56 -32.63
N CYS A 139 42.72 -47.92 -32.71
CA CYS A 139 41.72 -47.15 -33.46
C CYS A 139 41.14 -46.04 -32.58
N VAL A 140 41.38 -44.80 -32.98
CA VAL A 140 41.08 -43.56 -32.24
C VAL A 140 40.15 -42.65 -33.03
N GLY A 141 39.37 -41.79 -32.37
CA GLY A 141 38.45 -40.87 -33.05
C GLY A 141 39.17 -39.80 -33.87
N CYS A 142 40.36 -39.41 -33.40
CA CYS A 142 41.30 -38.52 -34.06
C CYS A 142 42.69 -38.82 -33.50
N ASN A 143 43.76 -38.38 -34.16
CA ASN A 143 45.14 -38.53 -33.69
C ASN A 143 45.75 -37.13 -33.57
N GLY A 144 45.56 -36.50 -32.40
CA GLY A 144 46.02 -35.13 -32.11
C GLY A 144 45.63 -34.00 -33.10
N SER A 145 44.61 -34.19 -33.95
CA SER A 145 44.32 -33.31 -35.10
C SER A 145 42.82 -33.10 -35.33
N ASP A 146 42.38 -31.83 -35.33
CA ASP A 146 40.99 -31.42 -35.58
C ASP A 146 40.48 -31.84 -36.97
N ASP A 147 41.34 -31.80 -38.00
CA ASP A 147 41.05 -32.16 -39.41
C ASP A 147 40.53 -33.60 -39.65
N LYS A 148 40.33 -34.39 -38.59
CA LYS A 148 39.78 -35.76 -38.61
C LYS A 148 38.40 -35.85 -37.96
N CYS A 149 37.97 -34.79 -37.27
CA CYS A 149 36.67 -34.66 -36.65
C CYS A 149 35.65 -33.97 -37.59
N PRO A 150 34.34 -34.24 -37.44
CA PRO A 150 33.29 -33.47 -38.09
C PRO A 150 33.35 -31.98 -37.73
N ALA A 151 32.77 -31.12 -38.56
CA ALA A 151 32.64 -29.69 -38.24
C ALA A 151 31.87 -29.49 -36.91
N GLY A 152 32.38 -28.62 -36.04
CA GLY A 152 31.88 -28.45 -34.67
C GLY A 152 32.28 -29.57 -33.69
N GLN A 153 33.28 -30.38 -34.03
CA GLN A 153 34.00 -31.23 -33.08
C GLN A 153 35.51 -31.04 -33.22
N VAL A 154 36.23 -31.01 -32.08
CA VAL A 154 37.69 -30.88 -31.99
C VAL A 154 38.33 -32.14 -31.41
N CYS A 155 39.63 -32.31 -31.63
CA CYS A 155 40.35 -33.48 -31.16
C CYS A 155 40.86 -33.31 -29.72
N GLN A 156 40.28 -34.05 -28.76
CA GLN A 156 40.72 -34.06 -27.37
C GLN A 156 40.88 -35.49 -26.85
N ALA A 157 42.07 -35.83 -26.35
CA ALA A 157 42.42 -37.18 -25.88
C ALA A 157 42.02 -38.28 -26.90
N ASP A 158 42.39 -38.03 -28.17
CA ASP A 158 42.20 -38.91 -29.33
C ASP A 158 40.74 -39.31 -29.59
N LYS A 159 39.82 -38.42 -29.20
CA LYS A 159 38.38 -38.48 -29.47
C LYS A 159 37.90 -37.14 -30.00
N CYS A 160 36.94 -37.18 -30.91
CA CYS A 160 36.21 -35.99 -31.34
C CYS A 160 35.17 -35.62 -30.28
N VAL A 161 35.28 -34.41 -29.73
CA VAL A 161 34.39 -33.85 -28.71
C VAL A 161 33.79 -32.53 -29.20
N ALA A 162 32.63 -32.13 -28.69
CA ALA A 162 31.95 -30.91 -29.12
C ALA A 162 32.82 -29.66 -28.85
N GLY A 163 33.05 -28.86 -29.89
CA GLY A 163 33.89 -27.67 -29.82
C GLY A 163 34.45 -27.28 -31.18
N CYS A 164 35.24 -26.21 -31.22
CA CYS A 164 35.75 -25.63 -32.46
C CYS A 164 37.07 -24.87 -32.26
N THR A 165 37.79 -24.63 -33.36
CA THR A 165 38.98 -23.77 -33.38
C THR A 165 38.94 -22.82 -34.56
N ALA A 166 39.82 -21.80 -34.57
CA ALA A 166 39.96 -20.88 -35.70
C ALA A 166 40.44 -21.55 -37.02
N LYS A 167 40.80 -22.85 -36.98
CA LYS A 167 41.12 -23.65 -38.17
C LYS A 167 40.01 -24.64 -38.54
N HIS A 168 39.23 -25.10 -37.55
CA HIS A 168 38.17 -26.08 -37.73
C HIS A 168 36.84 -25.50 -37.25
N ALA A 169 36.12 -24.91 -38.20
CA ALA A 169 34.93 -24.09 -37.95
C ALA A 169 33.67 -24.91 -37.66
N CYS A 170 32.66 -24.21 -37.13
CA CYS A 170 31.33 -24.75 -36.89
C CYS A 170 30.51 -24.88 -38.19
N PRO A 171 29.50 -25.77 -38.23
CA PRO A 171 28.56 -25.84 -39.35
C PRO A 171 27.62 -24.62 -39.34
N SER A 172 27.49 -23.94 -40.50
CA SER A 172 26.54 -22.83 -40.69
C SER A 172 25.11 -23.21 -40.27
N PRO A 173 24.35 -22.35 -39.55
CA PRO A 173 24.62 -20.94 -39.23
C PRO A 173 25.45 -20.69 -37.95
N LYS A 174 26.13 -21.71 -37.40
CA LYS A 174 26.85 -21.58 -36.14
C LYS A 174 28.25 -21.00 -36.31
N GLN A 175 28.70 -20.21 -35.33
CA GLN A 175 30.04 -19.64 -35.26
C GLN A 175 30.80 -20.17 -34.03
N CYS A 176 32.13 -20.19 -34.13
CA CYS A 176 32.99 -20.59 -33.02
C CYS A 176 33.14 -19.46 -32.01
N CYS A 177 32.51 -19.60 -30.84
CA CYS A 177 32.51 -18.63 -29.75
C CYS A 177 33.11 -19.28 -28.50
N ASN A 178 34.22 -18.74 -28.01
CA ASN A 178 34.97 -19.27 -26.85
C ASN A 178 35.28 -20.80 -26.91
N GLY A 179 35.38 -21.36 -28.12
CA GLY A 179 35.66 -22.79 -28.34
C GLY A 179 34.41 -23.69 -28.42
N GLN A 180 33.20 -23.13 -28.38
CA GLN A 180 31.93 -23.83 -28.62
C GLN A 180 31.21 -23.28 -29.86
N CYS A 181 30.26 -24.06 -30.39
CA CYS A 181 29.54 -23.73 -31.62
C CYS A 181 28.15 -23.15 -31.32
N GLU A 182 28.10 -21.82 -31.22
CA GLU A 182 26.89 -21.08 -30.88
C GLU A 182 26.14 -20.64 -32.15
N ASP A 183 24.83 -20.49 -32.04
CA ASP A 183 23.95 -20.24 -33.18
C ASP A 183 23.82 -18.73 -33.45
N THR A 184 24.26 -18.27 -34.63
CA THR A 184 24.32 -16.82 -34.90
C THR A 184 22.98 -16.16 -35.27
N THR A 185 21.89 -16.92 -35.14
CA THR A 185 20.52 -16.45 -35.35
C THR A 185 19.78 -16.09 -34.05
N THR A 186 20.43 -16.23 -32.88
CA THR A 186 19.84 -15.86 -31.58
C THR A 186 20.33 -14.51 -31.07
N THR A 187 19.62 -13.94 -30.10
CA THR A 187 19.90 -12.66 -29.45
C THR A 187 21.24 -12.62 -28.70
N GLU A 188 21.75 -13.78 -28.28
CA GLU A 188 22.98 -13.92 -27.49
C GLU A 188 24.24 -13.90 -28.35
N HIS A 189 24.10 -14.19 -29.65
CA HIS A 189 25.21 -14.37 -30.60
C HIS A 189 24.90 -13.85 -32.01
N CYS A 190 24.11 -12.77 -32.12
CA CYS A 190 23.58 -12.33 -33.41
C CYS A 190 24.68 -11.89 -34.38
N GLY A 191 24.85 -12.65 -35.47
CA GLY A 191 25.89 -12.43 -36.50
C GLY A 191 27.34 -12.46 -36.01
N SER A 192 27.59 -12.67 -34.71
CA SER A 192 28.90 -12.55 -34.07
C SER A 192 28.86 -13.16 -32.67
N CYS A 193 30.02 -13.41 -32.05
CA CYS A 193 30.08 -13.95 -30.69
C CYS A 193 29.76 -12.93 -29.57
N GLN A 194 28.88 -11.96 -29.83
CA GLN A 194 28.42 -10.96 -28.87
C GLN A 194 26.89 -10.96 -28.81
N PRO A 195 26.30 -10.76 -27.61
CA PRO A 195 24.87 -10.52 -27.50
C PRO A 195 24.53 -9.18 -28.14
N CYS A 196 23.28 -9.04 -28.56
CA CYS A 196 22.78 -7.73 -28.96
C CYS A 196 22.89 -6.74 -27.80
N ALA A 197 23.39 -5.54 -28.10
CA ALA A 197 23.14 -4.41 -27.22
C ALA A 197 21.63 -4.16 -27.20
N SER A 198 21.05 -4.10 -26.01
CA SER A 198 19.67 -3.65 -25.81
C SER A 198 19.70 -2.17 -25.44
N PRO A 199 19.21 -1.27 -26.32
CA PRO A 199 18.83 0.08 -25.93
C PRO A 199 17.79 0.08 -24.79
N LEU A 200 17.49 1.26 -24.26
CA LEU A 200 16.60 1.36 -23.10
C LEU A 200 15.17 0.94 -23.49
N HIS A 201 14.56 0.07 -22.69
CA HIS A 201 13.17 -0.40 -22.86
C HIS A 201 12.83 -1.03 -24.24
N THR A 202 13.77 -1.76 -24.85
CA THR A 202 13.56 -2.45 -26.14
C THR A 202 13.60 -3.96 -26.05
N VAL A 203 12.65 -4.61 -26.72
CA VAL A 203 12.75 -6.01 -27.14
C VAL A 203 13.64 -6.08 -28.37
N THR A 204 14.83 -6.67 -28.24
CA THR A 204 15.78 -6.86 -29.35
C THR A 204 15.65 -8.22 -30.01
N ALA A 205 15.71 -8.26 -31.33
CA ALA A 205 15.73 -9.48 -32.14
C ALA A 205 16.98 -9.56 -33.02
N CYS A 206 17.32 -10.78 -33.47
CA CYS A 206 18.35 -11.03 -34.45
C CYS A 206 17.74 -11.24 -35.85
N VAL A 207 17.85 -10.23 -36.73
CA VAL A 207 17.29 -10.27 -38.08
C VAL A 207 18.43 -10.31 -39.10
N ALA A 208 18.50 -11.40 -39.87
CA ALA A 208 19.51 -11.63 -40.90
C ALA A 208 20.99 -11.52 -40.43
N GLY A 209 21.25 -11.76 -39.14
CA GLY A 209 22.59 -11.62 -38.54
C GLY A 209 22.95 -10.19 -38.14
N ALA A 210 21.97 -9.29 -38.05
CA ALA A 210 22.10 -7.98 -37.43
C ALA A 210 21.13 -7.83 -36.26
N CYS A 211 21.56 -7.15 -35.19
CA CYS A 211 20.69 -6.79 -34.08
C CYS A 211 19.73 -5.68 -34.50
N SER A 212 18.46 -5.85 -34.18
CA SER A 212 17.40 -4.88 -34.45
C SER A 212 16.47 -4.77 -33.23
N VAL A 213 15.92 -3.58 -32.99
CA VAL A 213 14.76 -3.43 -32.11
C VAL A 213 13.54 -4.03 -32.84
N GLU A 214 12.84 -4.95 -32.18
CA GLU A 214 11.61 -5.58 -32.69
C GLU A 214 10.37 -4.84 -32.15
N SER A 215 10.37 -4.49 -30.87
CA SER A 215 9.36 -3.64 -30.24
C SER A 215 9.92 -2.93 -29.01
N CYS A 216 9.15 -1.99 -28.46
CA CYS A 216 9.35 -1.52 -27.09
C CYS A 216 8.87 -2.54 -26.06
N ASP A 217 9.31 -2.38 -24.82
CA ASP A 217 8.67 -2.96 -23.64
C ASP A 217 7.25 -2.39 -23.45
N THR A 218 6.34 -3.18 -22.87
CA THR A 218 4.95 -2.75 -22.61
C THR A 218 4.89 -1.49 -21.75
N GLY A 219 4.37 -0.40 -22.32
CA GLY A 219 4.29 0.91 -21.67
C GLY A 219 5.31 1.94 -22.15
N PHE A 220 6.33 1.51 -22.90
CA PHE A 220 7.36 2.40 -23.45
C PHE A 220 7.16 2.62 -24.95
N ALA A 221 7.63 3.76 -25.45
CA ALA A 221 7.58 4.07 -26.88
C ALA A 221 8.85 4.83 -27.34
N ASP A 222 9.30 4.50 -28.55
CA ASP A 222 10.24 5.30 -29.34
C ASP A 222 9.45 6.48 -29.93
N CYS A 223 9.66 7.68 -29.40
CA CYS A 223 8.89 8.87 -29.76
C CYS A 223 9.68 9.88 -30.60
N ASN A 224 11.01 9.76 -30.63
CA ASN A 224 11.89 10.52 -31.50
C ASN A 224 12.21 9.81 -32.84
N ALA A 225 11.81 8.53 -32.98
CA ALA A 225 12.08 7.60 -34.09
C ALA A 225 13.58 7.24 -34.27
N LEU A 226 14.34 7.21 -33.17
CA LEU A 226 15.77 6.92 -33.13
C LEU A 226 16.05 5.62 -32.36
N ALA A 227 16.00 4.51 -33.08
CA ALA A 227 16.37 3.17 -32.61
C ALA A 227 17.85 3.02 -32.10
N SER A 228 18.61 4.12 -32.02
CA SER A 228 19.91 4.21 -31.35
C SER A 228 19.81 4.36 -29.83
N ASP A 229 18.73 4.96 -29.32
CA ASP A 229 18.59 5.34 -27.91
C ASP A 229 17.59 4.43 -27.18
N GLY A 230 16.57 3.95 -27.90
CA GLY A 230 15.66 2.89 -27.46
C GLY A 230 14.20 3.31 -27.56
N CYS A 231 13.42 2.98 -26.54
CA CYS A 231 12.07 3.48 -26.33
C CYS A 231 12.08 4.38 -25.10
N GLU A 232 12.39 5.65 -25.33
CA GLU A 232 12.85 6.61 -24.33
C GLU A 232 11.75 7.21 -23.46
N ILE A 233 10.47 7.02 -23.83
CA ILE A 233 9.32 7.60 -23.16
C ILE A 233 8.46 6.54 -22.46
N ASP A 234 8.25 6.70 -21.15
CA ASP A 234 7.23 5.97 -20.38
C ASP A 234 5.85 6.58 -20.69
N THR A 235 5.08 5.91 -21.55
CA THR A 235 3.73 6.31 -21.93
C THR A 235 2.67 5.98 -20.87
N ASN A 236 3.01 5.25 -19.81
CA ASN A 236 2.10 5.00 -18.69
C ASN A 236 2.15 6.10 -17.62
N ALA A 237 3.26 6.85 -17.52
CA ALA A 237 3.49 7.86 -16.48
C ALA A 237 3.69 9.30 -17.01
N THR A 238 4.09 9.49 -18.28
CA THR A 238 4.39 10.83 -18.82
C THR A 238 3.13 11.53 -19.33
N ALA A 239 2.76 12.67 -18.73
CA ALA A 239 1.55 13.42 -19.08
C ALA A 239 1.59 14.02 -20.51
N GLU A 240 2.78 14.27 -21.05
CA GLU A 240 3.00 14.77 -22.41
C GLU A 240 2.84 13.70 -23.51
N HIS A 241 2.84 12.41 -23.14
CA HIS A 241 2.87 11.27 -24.06
C HIS A 241 2.01 10.09 -23.56
N CYS A 242 0.89 10.39 -22.90
CA CYS A 242 0.12 9.43 -22.13
C CYS A 242 -0.67 8.45 -23.03
N GLY A 243 -0.31 7.18 -22.98
CA GLY A 243 -0.84 6.16 -23.89
C GLY A 243 -0.32 6.28 -25.34
N GLY A 244 0.64 7.19 -25.62
CA GLY A 244 1.28 7.32 -26.93
C GLY A 244 1.99 8.65 -27.16
N CYS A 245 3.00 8.62 -28.05
CA CYS A 245 3.96 9.70 -28.30
C CYS A 245 3.41 11.10 -28.67
N THR A 246 2.13 11.23 -29.01
CA THR A 246 1.50 12.53 -29.33
C THR A 246 0.35 12.91 -28.39
N THR A 247 0.08 12.08 -27.38
CA THR A 247 -1.09 12.21 -26.51
C THR A 247 -0.74 13.01 -25.25
N LYS A 248 -0.61 14.33 -25.42
CA LYS A 248 -0.54 15.24 -24.26
C LYS A 248 -1.91 15.28 -23.58
N CYS A 249 -1.94 15.07 -22.27
CA CYS A 249 -3.12 15.34 -21.45
C CYS A 249 -3.33 16.87 -21.28
N ASP A 250 -4.19 17.45 -22.13
CA ASP A 250 -4.49 18.88 -22.15
C ASP A 250 -5.90 19.12 -21.57
N LEU A 251 -6.01 19.03 -20.24
CA LEU A 251 -7.28 19.06 -19.52
C LEU A 251 -7.68 20.50 -19.08
N PRO A 252 -8.90 20.97 -19.38
CA PRO A 252 -9.37 22.28 -18.92
C PRO A 252 -9.32 22.44 -17.40
N HIS A 253 -8.70 23.53 -16.94
CA HIS A 253 -8.63 23.93 -15.53
C HIS A 253 -8.13 22.86 -14.55
N ALA A 254 -7.35 21.89 -15.04
CA ALA A 254 -6.86 20.75 -14.29
C ALA A 254 -5.36 20.52 -14.50
N PHE A 255 -4.65 20.25 -13.41
CA PHE A 255 -3.31 19.65 -13.48
C PHE A 255 -3.46 18.18 -13.85
N ALA A 256 -3.07 17.82 -15.08
CA ALA A 256 -3.19 16.46 -15.58
C ALA A 256 -2.13 15.50 -15.00
N LYS A 257 -2.51 14.23 -14.88
CA LYS A 257 -1.62 13.08 -14.70
C LYS A 257 -1.80 12.09 -15.85
N CYS A 258 -0.79 11.25 -16.06
CA CYS A 258 -0.97 9.97 -16.74
C CYS A 258 -1.04 8.84 -15.71
N ASP A 259 -1.95 7.90 -15.89
CA ASP A 259 -2.12 6.74 -15.01
C ASP A 259 -2.45 5.51 -15.88
N ALA A 260 -1.53 4.54 -15.92
CA ALA A 260 -1.60 3.35 -16.78
C ALA A 260 -1.95 3.66 -18.26
N GLY A 261 -1.41 4.75 -18.80
CA GLY A 261 -1.61 5.17 -20.19
C GLY A 261 -2.95 5.88 -20.46
N THR A 262 -3.69 6.25 -19.41
CA THR A 262 -4.91 7.05 -19.50
C THR A 262 -4.70 8.42 -18.84
N CYS A 263 -5.12 9.49 -19.50
CA CYS A 263 -5.13 10.83 -18.92
C CYS A 263 -6.15 10.92 -17.78
N GLY A 264 -5.79 11.64 -16.71
CA GLY A 264 -6.72 11.94 -15.62
C GLY A 264 -6.39 13.23 -14.90
N VAL A 265 -7.36 13.74 -14.14
CA VAL A 265 -7.15 14.87 -13.22
C VAL A 265 -6.26 14.43 -12.07
N SER A 266 -5.22 15.23 -11.75
CA SER A 266 -4.42 15.09 -10.53
C SER A 266 -4.90 16.06 -9.44
N SER A 267 -5.28 17.28 -9.84
CA SER A 267 -5.89 18.31 -8.99
C SER A 267 -6.41 19.46 -9.88
N CYS A 268 -7.37 20.25 -9.39
CA CYS A 268 -7.91 21.40 -10.12
C CYS A 268 -7.09 22.69 -9.91
N GLU A 269 -7.23 23.63 -10.84
CA GLU A 269 -6.85 25.02 -10.63
C GLU A 269 -7.67 25.65 -9.49
N THR A 270 -7.11 26.64 -8.80
CA THR A 270 -7.78 27.29 -7.67
C THR A 270 -9.07 27.99 -8.10
N GLY A 271 -10.21 27.52 -7.59
CA GLY A 271 -11.54 28.03 -7.92
C GLY A 271 -12.35 27.13 -8.87
N TRP A 272 -11.77 26.03 -9.34
CA TRP A 272 -12.43 25.02 -10.16
C TRP A 272 -12.56 23.69 -9.42
N GLY A 273 -13.54 22.87 -9.82
CA GLY A 273 -13.76 21.53 -9.33
C GLY A 273 -14.14 20.57 -10.46
N ASP A 274 -13.63 19.34 -10.36
CA ASP A 274 -14.13 18.15 -11.04
C ASP A 274 -15.35 17.67 -10.26
N CYS A 275 -16.56 17.96 -10.77
CA CYS A 275 -17.82 17.67 -10.07
C CYS A 275 -18.66 16.57 -10.75
N ASN A 276 -18.27 16.14 -11.95
CA ASN A 276 -18.86 15.03 -12.69
C ASN A 276 -18.06 13.71 -12.54
N ALA A 277 -16.80 13.76 -12.08
CA ALA A 277 -15.83 12.66 -12.06
C ALA A 277 -15.47 12.09 -13.44
N ASP A 278 -15.59 12.89 -14.51
CA ASP A 278 -15.18 12.53 -15.87
C ASP A 278 -13.81 13.16 -16.21
N PRO A 279 -12.73 12.37 -16.32
CA PRO A 279 -11.40 12.90 -16.60
C PRO A 279 -11.23 13.52 -18.01
N SER A 280 -12.27 13.53 -18.85
CA SER A 280 -12.19 14.01 -20.23
C SER A 280 -12.60 15.48 -20.46
N ASP A 281 -13.39 16.11 -19.59
CA ASP A 281 -13.67 17.56 -19.63
C ASP A 281 -12.95 18.38 -18.54
N GLY A 282 -12.33 17.72 -17.54
CA GLY A 282 -11.28 18.29 -16.70
C GLY A 282 -11.77 18.67 -15.31
N CYS A 283 -11.63 19.95 -14.93
CA CYS A 283 -12.32 20.51 -13.77
C CYS A 283 -13.36 21.51 -14.29
N GLU A 284 -14.55 21.01 -14.57
CA GLU A 284 -15.54 21.64 -15.43
C GLU A 284 -16.37 22.73 -14.74
N SER A 285 -16.45 22.67 -13.40
CA SER A 285 -17.33 23.51 -12.59
C SER A 285 -16.60 24.68 -11.92
N ASN A 286 -17.05 25.92 -12.14
CA ASN A 286 -16.47 27.12 -11.54
C ASN A 286 -17.06 27.41 -10.15
N LEU A 287 -16.37 26.92 -9.11
CA LEU A 287 -16.79 26.97 -7.72
C LEU A 287 -16.94 28.40 -7.17
N ALA A 288 -16.40 29.43 -7.84
CA ALA A 288 -16.48 30.81 -7.37
C ALA A 288 -17.80 31.52 -7.73
N ILE A 289 -18.53 31.04 -8.75
CA ILE A 289 -19.73 31.70 -9.29
C ILE A 289 -20.92 30.77 -9.58
N GLU A 290 -20.74 29.45 -9.58
CA GLU A 290 -21.81 28.51 -9.88
C GLU A 290 -22.76 28.27 -8.71
N VAL A 291 -24.03 28.57 -8.92
CA VAL A 291 -25.12 28.34 -7.95
C VAL A 291 -25.30 26.84 -7.61
N ALA A 292 -24.82 25.91 -8.45
CA ALA A 292 -24.90 24.47 -8.23
C ALA A 292 -23.69 23.86 -7.49
N ASN A 293 -22.54 24.54 -7.51
CA ASN A 293 -21.24 24.01 -7.06
C ASN A 293 -20.49 25.03 -6.18
N CYS A 294 -21.21 25.82 -5.39
CA CYS A 294 -20.63 27.03 -4.80
C CYS A 294 -19.62 26.70 -3.70
N GLY A 295 -18.34 27.03 -3.90
CA GLY A 295 -17.23 26.73 -3.00
C GLY A 295 -16.80 25.26 -2.97
N THR A 296 -17.68 24.32 -3.30
CA THR A 296 -17.40 22.89 -3.48
C THR A 296 -18.46 22.24 -4.37
N CYS A 297 -18.07 21.17 -5.07
CA CYS A 297 -18.97 20.36 -5.90
C CYS A 297 -20.24 19.93 -5.17
N GLY A 298 -21.39 20.07 -5.83
CA GLY A 298 -22.70 19.71 -5.30
C GLY A 298 -23.24 20.61 -4.19
N ASN A 299 -22.53 21.67 -3.78
CA ASN A 299 -23.07 22.68 -2.85
C ASN A 299 -24.01 23.64 -3.59
N VAL A 300 -25.24 23.18 -3.81
CA VAL A 300 -26.31 23.96 -4.45
C VAL A 300 -26.81 25.03 -3.48
N CYS A 301 -26.67 26.30 -3.85
CA CYS A 301 -27.23 27.41 -3.08
C CYS A 301 -28.76 27.36 -3.10
N VAL A 302 -29.37 27.09 -1.95
CA VAL A 302 -30.82 27.08 -1.78
C VAL A 302 -31.40 28.50 -1.86
N ALA A 303 -32.58 28.63 -2.47
CA ALA A 303 -33.30 29.90 -2.50
C ALA A 303 -33.76 30.30 -1.09
N GLN A 304 -33.57 31.58 -0.74
CA GLN A 304 -34.02 32.14 0.53
C GLN A 304 -35.44 32.75 0.38
N PRO A 305 -36.17 32.97 1.48
CA PRO A 305 -37.44 33.70 1.45
C PRO A 305 -37.33 34.99 0.64
N GLY A 306 -38.20 35.14 -0.35
CA GLY A 306 -38.26 36.33 -1.21
C GLY A 306 -37.04 36.64 -2.08
N ALA A 307 -35.98 35.82 -2.11
CA ALA A 307 -34.72 36.14 -2.78
C ALA A 307 -34.17 35.01 -3.69
N ALA A 308 -33.59 35.38 -4.83
CA ALA A 308 -32.93 34.42 -5.72
C ALA A 308 -31.54 34.00 -5.18
N PRO A 309 -31.17 32.71 -5.20
CA PRO A 309 -29.86 32.28 -4.70
C PRO A 309 -28.73 32.70 -5.65
N THR A 310 -27.62 33.20 -5.09
CA THR A 310 -26.42 33.61 -5.83
C THR A 310 -25.17 32.98 -5.22
N CYS A 311 -24.21 32.57 -6.05
CA CYS A 311 -22.87 32.22 -5.58
C CYS A 311 -21.92 33.40 -5.84
N ALA A 312 -21.19 33.84 -4.82
CA ALA A 312 -20.25 34.94 -4.90
C ALA A 312 -18.94 34.58 -4.16
N ALA A 313 -17.84 34.51 -4.91
CA ALA A 313 -16.51 34.15 -4.41
C ALA A 313 -16.48 32.81 -3.62
N GLY A 314 -17.33 31.85 -4.01
CA GLY A 314 -17.43 30.53 -3.37
C GLY A 314 -18.31 30.49 -2.11
N ALA A 315 -19.03 31.57 -1.78
CA ALA A 315 -20.06 31.59 -0.75
C ALA A 315 -21.46 31.75 -1.37
N CYS A 316 -22.43 30.98 -0.87
CA CYS A 316 -23.84 31.22 -1.18
C CYS A 316 -24.33 32.48 -0.44
N VAL A 317 -24.92 33.41 -1.17
CA VAL A 317 -25.45 34.67 -0.66
C VAL A 317 -26.85 34.94 -1.24
N PRO A 318 -27.70 35.74 -0.57
CA PRO A 318 -28.91 36.26 -1.19
C PRO A 318 -28.56 37.10 -2.42
N GLY A 319 -29.24 36.84 -3.53
CA GLY A 319 -29.30 37.75 -4.67
C GLY A 319 -30.34 38.84 -4.46
N THR A 320 -30.72 39.52 -5.54
CA THR A 320 -31.78 40.55 -5.49
C THR A 320 -33.14 39.96 -5.09
N CYS A 321 -33.90 40.72 -4.29
CA CYS A 321 -35.28 40.39 -3.95
C CYS A 321 -36.16 40.17 -5.18
N LEU A 322 -37.11 39.24 -5.06
CA LEU A 322 -38.18 38.99 -6.00
C LEU A 322 -39.23 40.12 -5.92
N SER A 323 -39.91 40.41 -7.03
CA SER A 323 -40.88 41.51 -7.11
C SER A 323 -42.00 41.39 -6.06
N GLY A 324 -42.09 42.37 -5.16
CA GLY A 324 -43.05 42.41 -4.05
C GLY A 324 -42.44 42.09 -2.68
N PHE A 325 -41.27 41.42 -2.67
CA PHE A 325 -40.51 41.13 -1.46
C PHE A 325 -39.44 42.19 -1.20
N VAL A 326 -39.19 42.49 0.07
CA VAL A 326 -38.21 43.49 0.51
C VAL A 326 -37.44 42.94 1.71
N ASP A 327 -36.12 43.13 1.68
CA ASP A 327 -35.22 43.04 2.84
C ASP A 327 -35.47 44.27 3.74
N CYS A 328 -36.01 44.05 4.93
CA CYS A 328 -36.43 45.11 5.85
C CYS A 328 -35.59 45.20 7.13
N ASN A 329 -34.85 44.15 7.48
CA ASN A 329 -33.90 44.10 8.60
C ASN A 329 -32.46 44.50 8.20
N ALA A 330 -32.13 44.48 6.90
CA ALA A 330 -30.79 44.61 6.31
C ALA A 330 -29.80 43.48 6.71
N ASP A 331 -30.30 42.28 6.99
CA ASP A 331 -29.51 41.09 7.34
C ASP A 331 -29.37 40.16 6.11
N PRO A 332 -28.15 40.00 5.56
CA PRO A 332 -27.92 39.17 4.37
C PRO A 332 -27.95 37.65 4.66
N THR A 333 -28.60 37.20 5.74
CA THR A 333 -28.69 35.78 6.11
C THR A 333 -30.11 35.18 6.11
N ASP A 334 -31.19 35.97 6.21
CA ASP A 334 -32.58 35.48 6.14
C ASP A 334 -33.38 35.90 4.88
N GLY A 335 -32.89 36.88 4.10
CA GLY A 335 -33.22 37.01 2.67
C GLY A 335 -33.93 38.31 2.28
N CYS A 336 -35.17 38.20 1.79
CA CYS A 336 -36.09 39.33 1.59
C CYS A 336 -37.44 38.92 2.20
N GLU A 337 -37.50 39.05 3.51
CA GLU A 337 -38.40 38.36 4.43
C GLU A 337 -39.85 38.88 4.43
N VAL A 338 -40.11 40.05 3.83
CA VAL A 338 -41.39 40.77 3.91
C VAL A 338 -42.14 40.82 2.57
N ASP A 339 -43.37 40.25 2.52
CA ASP A 339 -44.31 40.41 1.40
C ASP A 339 -45.07 41.74 1.51
N THR A 340 -44.61 42.76 0.79
CA THR A 340 -45.23 44.09 0.80
C THR A 340 -46.53 44.20 0.01
N LEU A 341 -46.98 43.12 -0.66
CA LEU A 341 -48.23 43.11 -1.45
C LEU A 341 -49.39 42.43 -0.73
N GLY A 342 -49.09 41.45 0.14
CA GLY A 342 -50.06 40.63 0.86
C GLY A 342 -50.08 40.79 2.39
N ASP A 343 -49.00 41.24 3.03
CA ASP A 343 -48.90 41.30 4.50
C ASP A 343 -49.64 42.52 5.11
N PRO A 344 -50.65 42.33 6.01
CA PRO A 344 -51.31 43.41 6.72
C PRO A 344 -50.44 44.16 7.76
N ASP A 345 -49.24 43.67 8.11
CA ASP A 345 -48.28 44.38 8.96
C ASP A 345 -47.22 45.18 8.17
N HIS A 346 -47.08 44.93 6.87
CA HIS A 346 -46.03 45.56 6.03
C HIS A 346 -46.57 46.03 4.65
N CYS A 347 -47.82 46.45 4.60
CA CYS A 347 -48.59 46.65 3.38
C CYS A 347 -48.09 47.86 2.57
N GLY A 348 -47.35 47.60 1.50
CA GLY A 348 -46.68 48.62 0.69
C GLY A 348 -45.32 49.08 1.24
N GLY A 349 -44.78 48.45 2.30
CA GLY A 349 -43.43 48.70 2.80
C GLY A 349 -43.16 48.23 4.24
N CYS A 350 -41.87 48.09 4.57
CA CYS A 350 -41.26 47.53 5.79
C CYS A 350 -41.76 47.99 7.18
N SER A 351 -42.72 48.91 7.28
CA SER A 351 -43.33 49.32 8.56
C SER A 351 -44.76 49.83 8.39
N VAL A 352 -45.43 49.48 7.29
CA VAL A 352 -46.77 49.97 6.94
C VAL A 352 -47.82 49.01 7.49
N VAL A 353 -47.97 49.05 8.82
CA VAL A 353 -48.97 48.27 9.55
C VAL A 353 -50.37 48.79 9.21
N CYS A 354 -51.21 47.93 8.63
CA CYS A 354 -52.61 48.28 8.38
C CYS A 354 -53.37 48.48 9.69
N PRO A 355 -54.21 49.53 9.80
CA PRO A 355 -54.95 49.85 11.01
C PRO A 355 -55.91 48.71 11.41
N SER A 356 -56.17 48.60 12.71
CA SER A 356 -57.13 47.64 13.26
C SER A 356 -58.55 47.94 12.79
N VAL A 357 -59.14 47.01 12.04
CA VAL A 357 -60.56 47.06 11.63
C VAL A 357 -61.43 46.66 12.83
N ALA A 358 -62.48 47.45 13.11
CA ALA A 358 -63.45 47.10 14.15
C ALA A 358 -64.30 45.90 13.70
N ASN A 359 -64.41 44.88 14.56
CA ASN A 359 -65.19 43.64 14.35
C ASN A 359 -64.93 42.91 13.02
N GLY A 360 -63.73 43.04 12.45
CA GLY A 360 -63.32 42.36 11.23
C GLY A 360 -61.80 42.25 11.11
N ALA A 361 -61.34 41.45 10.16
CA ALA A 361 -59.92 41.35 9.86
C ALA A 361 -59.45 42.55 9.02
N ARG A 362 -58.28 43.11 9.36
CA ARG A 362 -57.50 43.95 8.45
C ARG A 362 -56.92 43.09 7.31
N ALA A 363 -56.82 43.65 6.11
CA ALA A 363 -56.20 42.99 4.96
C ALA A 363 -55.26 43.95 4.23
N CYS A 364 -54.24 43.40 3.56
CA CYS A 364 -53.50 44.10 2.51
C CYS A 364 -53.95 43.58 1.14
N SER A 365 -54.03 44.46 0.14
CA SER A 365 -54.34 44.09 -1.23
C SER A 365 -53.56 45.00 -2.18
N GLN A 366 -52.61 44.42 -2.93
CA GLN A 366 -51.74 45.14 -3.87
C GLN A 366 -50.94 46.29 -3.20
N GLY A 367 -50.52 46.10 -1.94
CA GLY A 367 -49.81 47.13 -1.17
C GLY A 367 -50.70 48.27 -0.65
N VAL A 368 -52.02 48.08 -0.59
CA VAL A 368 -52.97 49.03 0.01
C VAL A 368 -53.87 48.33 1.04
N CYS A 369 -54.06 48.94 2.21
CA CYS A 369 -54.90 48.39 3.27
C CYS A 369 -56.39 48.39 2.92
N ALA A 370 -57.10 47.33 3.32
CA ALA A 370 -58.52 47.11 3.08
C ALA A 370 -59.22 46.46 4.29
N VAL A 371 -60.55 46.59 4.36
CA VAL A 371 -61.39 45.73 5.19
C VAL A 371 -61.34 44.32 4.59
N GLY A 372 -61.04 43.32 5.42
CA GLY A 372 -61.01 41.91 5.05
C GLY A 372 -62.38 41.26 5.22
N ALA A 373 -62.43 40.15 5.96
CA ALA A 373 -63.69 39.53 6.37
C ALA A 373 -64.20 40.15 7.68
N CYS A 374 -65.48 40.50 7.74
CA CYS A 374 -66.17 40.79 8.99
C CYS A 374 -66.29 39.53 9.86
N ASN A 375 -66.30 39.72 11.18
CA ASN A 375 -66.58 38.65 12.13
C ASN A 375 -68.01 38.13 11.93
N ALA A 376 -68.24 36.83 12.14
CA ALA A 376 -69.54 36.23 11.93
C ALA A 376 -70.62 36.92 12.79
N GLY A 377 -71.64 37.48 12.12
CA GLY A 377 -72.70 38.28 12.74
C GLY A 377 -72.56 39.79 12.55
N TRP A 378 -71.37 40.27 12.22
CA TRP A 378 -71.11 41.70 12.01
C TRP A 378 -71.16 42.06 10.53
N GLY A 379 -71.78 43.19 10.22
CA GLY A 379 -71.83 43.79 8.89
C GLY A 379 -71.03 45.09 8.83
N ASP A 380 -70.25 45.23 7.75
CA ASP A 380 -69.82 46.52 7.20
C ASP A 380 -71.02 47.04 6.37
N CYS A 381 -71.88 47.87 6.99
CA CYS A 381 -73.07 48.39 6.33
C CYS A 381 -72.85 49.79 5.71
N ASP A 382 -71.71 50.45 5.95
CA ASP A 382 -71.38 51.78 5.39
C ASP A 382 -70.22 51.80 4.37
N GLY A 383 -69.42 50.72 4.28
CA GLY A 383 -68.34 50.51 3.33
C GLY A 383 -67.01 51.17 3.71
N SER A 384 -66.82 51.58 4.99
CA SER A 384 -65.68 52.41 5.39
C SER A 384 -64.62 51.71 6.26
N LEU A 385 -63.38 51.80 5.79
CA LEU A 385 -62.14 51.42 6.48
C LEU A 385 -61.95 52.02 7.89
N TRP A 386 -62.67 53.08 8.24
CA TRP A 386 -62.56 53.79 9.52
C TRP A 386 -63.63 53.40 10.55
N THR A 387 -64.70 52.75 10.08
CA THR A 387 -65.84 52.25 10.86
C THR A 387 -65.80 50.73 11.00
N GLY A 388 -65.30 50.04 9.97
CA GLY A 388 -65.01 48.61 9.99
C GLY A 388 -66.25 47.79 9.67
N CYS A 389 -66.58 46.82 10.53
CA CYS A 389 -67.82 46.07 10.49
C CYS A 389 -68.67 46.53 11.68
N GLU A 390 -69.37 47.64 11.52
CA GLU A 390 -69.90 48.44 12.62
C GLU A 390 -71.22 47.93 13.23
N THR A 391 -71.93 47.02 12.56
CA THR A 391 -73.30 46.61 12.92
C THR A 391 -73.41 45.12 13.33
N ASP A 392 -73.83 44.81 14.58
CA ASP A 392 -74.05 43.41 15.04
C ASP A 392 -75.45 42.90 14.69
N THR A 393 -75.57 42.28 13.53
CA THR A 393 -76.84 41.77 12.99
C THR A 393 -77.41 40.56 13.74
N LEU A 394 -76.74 40.00 14.76
CA LEU A 394 -77.27 38.85 15.52
C LEU A 394 -78.10 39.25 16.74
N ILE A 395 -77.87 40.45 17.28
CA ILE A 395 -78.49 40.96 18.52
C ILE A 395 -79.08 42.36 18.38
N ASP A 396 -78.65 43.17 17.41
CA ASP A 396 -79.20 44.50 17.18
C ASP A 396 -80.69 44.39 16.80
N THR A 397 -81.55 44.96 17.63
CA THR A 397 -83.01 44.89 17.47
C THR A 397 -83.56 45.77 16.36
N ASP A 398 -82.72 46.59 15.73
CA ASP A 398 -83.00 47.43 14.55
C ASP A 398 -82.23 46.97 13.29
N HIS A 399 -81.27 46.04 13.40
CA HIS A 399 -80.51 45.45 12.28
C HIS A 399 -80.54 43.90 12.30
N CYS A 400 -81.66 43.31 12.74
CA CYS A 400 -81.75 41.89 13.07
C CYS A 400 -81.74 40.98 11.83
N GLY A 401 -80.62 40.27 11.63
CA GLY A 401 -80.39 39.27 10.57
C GLY A 401 -79.76 39.83 9.29
N THR A 402 -79.83 41.14 9.08
CA THR A 402 -79.12 41.90 8.03
C THR A 402 -79.26 43.40 8.31
N CYS A 403 -78.49 44.26 7.65
CA CYS A 403 -78.52 45.72 7.82
C CYS A 403 -79.95 46.30 7.65
N GLY A 404 -80.66 46.58 8.75
CA GLY A 404 -81.92 47.34 8.82
C GLY A 404 -83.22 46.50 8.92
N PHE A 405 -83.49 45.90 10.09
CA PHE A 405 -84.67 45.06 10.36
C PHE A 405 -85.06 45.00 11.86
N VAL A 406 -86.36 45.16 12.21
CA VAL A 406 -86.84 45.56 13.57
C VAL A 406 -87.86 44.61 14.24
N CYS A 407 -87.85 44.45 15.59
CA CYS A 407 -88.64 43.45 16.36
C CYS A 407 -89.68 43.99 17.42
N PRO A 408 -90.82 43.28 17.71
CA PRO A 408 -91.89 43.68 18.69
C PRO A 408 -92.02 42.81 19.99
N VAL A 409 -92.79 43.26 21.03
CA VAL A 409 -92.73 42.70 22.43
C VAL A 409 -94.05 42.67 23.26
N PRO A 410 -94.29 41.68 24.17
CA PRO A 410 -95.34 41.67 25.23
C PRO A 410 -94.82 41.84 26.70
N PRO A 411 -95.72 41.91 27.73
CA PRO A 411 -95.35 42.21 29.13
C PRO A 411 -94.65 41.09 29.90
N GLY A 412 -93.81 41.47 30.88
CA GLY A 412 -93.05 40.52 31.74
C GLY A 412 -91.85 39.87 31.04
N GLN A 413 -91.55 40.36 29.83
CA GLN A 413 -90.58 39.85 28.87
C GLN A 413 -89.85 41.04 28.21
N GLN A 414 -88.73 40.79 27.54
CA GLN A 414 -87.93 41.79 26.82
C GLN A 414 -87.99 41.58 25.29
N PRO A 415 -87.75 42.61 24.45
CA PRO A 415 -87.46 42.39 23.04
C PRO A 415 -86.28 41.45 22.87
N SER A 416 -86.34 40.56 21.87
CA SER A 416 -85.20 39.75 21.46
C SER A 416 -85.06 39.73 19.95
N CYS A 417 -83.95 40.28 19.45
CA CYS A 417 -83.27 39.70 18.30
C CYS A 417 -82.34 38.61 18.84
N ALA A 418 -82.37 37.42 18.24
CA ALA A 418 -81.43 36.35 18.57
C ALA A 418 -81.08 35.57 17.29
N GLN A 419 -79.79 35.44 17.01
CA GLN A 419 -79.28 34.80 15.78
C GLN A 419 -79.88 35.41 14.49
N GLY A 420 -80.21 36.70 14.52
CA GLY A 420 -80.83 37.39 13.38
C GLY A 420 -82.33 37.08 13.17
N MET A 421 -83.03 36.59 14.20
CA MET A 421 -84.49 36.41 14.18
C MET A 421 -85.17 37.06 15.39
N CYS A 422 -86.33 37.67 15.17
CA CYS A 422 -87.16 38.23 16.24
C CYS A 422 -87.87 37.12 17.05
N GLY A 423 -87.72 37.13 18.38
CA GLY A 423 -88.28 36.12 19.28
C GLY A 423 -89.40 36.61 20.20
N GLY A 424 -90.10 35.66 20.82
CA GLY A 424 -90.89 35.93 22.03
C GLY A 424 -89.97 35.99 23.24
N GLY A 425 -90.10 37.03 24.07
CA GLY A 425 -89.11 37.35 25.10
C GLY A 425 -89.07 36.36 26.28
N GLN A 426 -87.93 36.30 26.95
CA GLN A 426 -87.71 35.41 28.10
C GLN A 426 -88.14 36.04 29.44
N CYS A 427 -88.30 35.18 30.45
CA CYS A 427 -88.37 35.60 31.86
C CYS A 427 -87.10 36.35 32.30
N ASN A 428 -87.23 37.16 33.35
CA ASN A 428 -86.09 37.85 33.97
C ASN A 428 -85.01 36.84 34.45
N PRO A 429 -83.70 37.15 34.30
CA PRO A 429 -82.61 36.23 34.61
C PRO A 429 -82.63 35.64 36.02
N GLY A 430 -82.16 34.40 36.14
CA GLY A 430 -82.01 33.67 37.40
C GLY A 430 -83.28 33.01 37.95
N LYS A 431 -84.44 33.20 37.30
CA LYS A 431 -85.71 32.55 37.66
C LYS A 431 -86.23 31.63 36.55
N ALA A 432 -86.74 30.46 36.93
CA ALA A 432 -87.38 29.52 36.01
C ALA A 432 -88.81 29.11 36.42
N ASN A 433 -89.59 28.73 35.41
CA ASN A 433 -90.92 28.16 35.56
C ASN A 433 -90.83 26.63 35.64
N CYS A 434 -90.49 26.11 36.83
CA CYS A 434 -90.26 24.68 37.03
C CYS A 434 -91.55 23.85 37.21
N ASP A 435 -92.74 24.46 37.33
CA ASP A 435 -94.03 23.76 37.37
C ASP A 435 -94.79 23.76 36.03
N GLY A 436 -94.35 24.57 35.07
CA GLY A 436 -94.82 24.59 33.68
C GLY A 436 -95.99 25.56 33.40
N ASN A 437 -96.45 26.36 34.36
CA ASN A 437 -97.61 27.23 34.16
C ASN A 437 -97.26 28.58 33.51
N ALA A 438 -97.38 28.67 32.19
CA ALA A 438 -97.05 29.88 31.42
C ALA A 438 -97.87 31.14 31.77
N SER A 439 -98.91 31.04 32.62
CA SER A 439 -99.82 32.16 32.92
C SER A 439 -99.35 33.07 34.07
N ASN A 440 -98.36 32.65 34.88
CA ASN A 440 -97.90 33.38 36.07
C ASN A 440 -96.39 33.72 36.10
N GLY A 441 -95.64 33.45 35.03
CA GLY A 441 -94.23 33.86 34.90
C GLY A 441 -93.21 32.78 35.29
N CYS A 442 -92.15 33.15 36.00
CA CYS A 442 -91.07 32.24 36.42
C CYS A 442 -90.73 32.48 37.89
N GLU A 443 -90.60 31.43 38.70
CA GLU A 443 -90.66 31.54 40.16
C GLU A 443 -89.49 30.95 40.94
N VAL A 444 -88.84 29.89 40.44
CA VAL A 444 -87.81 29.12 41.15
C VAL A 444 -86.41 29.70 40.96
N SER A 445 -85.62 29.80 42.05
CA SER A 445 -84.18 30.10 42.02
C SER A 445 -83.42 28.89 41.49
N LEU A 446 -82.47 29.14 40.59
CA LEU A 446 -81.56 28.13 40.05
C LEU A 446 -80.09 28.35 40.51
N ALA A 447 -79.85 29.29 41.43
CA ALA A 447 -78.53 29.87 41.69
C ALA A 447 -77.63 29.03 42.61
N ASP A 448 -78.25 28.31 43.55
CA ASP A 448 -77.65 27.90 44.82
C ASP A 448 -78.16 26.55 45.35
N ASP A 449 -79.16 25.94 44.69
CA ASP A 449 -79.69 24.63 45.04
C ASP A 449 -78.94 23.51 44.30
N VAL A 450 -78.22 22.66 45.04
CA VAL A 450 -77.46 21.50 44.53
C VAL A 450 -78.34 20.47 43.81
N ALA A 451 -79.67 20.48 44.01
CA ALA A 451 -80.64 19.62 43.33
C ALA A 451 -81.38 20.29 42.14
N ASN A 452 -81.22 21.60 41.96
CA ASN A 452 -81.85 22.40 40.90
C ASN A 452 -80.82 23.38 40.27
N CYS A 453 -79.56 22.98 40.20
CA CYS A 453 -78.43 23.87 39.92
C CYS A 453 -78.42 24.26 38.44
N GLY A 454 -78.71 25.52 38.12
CA GLY A 454 -78.78 26.02 36.74
C GLY A 454 -80.00 25.56 35.92
N ALA A 455 -80.71 24.51 36.35
CA ALA A 455 -81.97 24.05 35.74
C ALA A 455 -82.81 23.21 36.71
N CYS A 456 -84.12 23.20 36.50
CA CYS A 456 -85.09 22.44 37.30
C CYS A 456 -84.75 20.94 37.33
N ASN A 457 -84.62 20.35 38.51
CA ASN A 457 -84.20 18.96 38.77
C ASN A 457 -82.77 18.59 38.34
N ASN A 458 -81.90 19.58 38.10
CA ASN A 458 -80.50 19.33 37.75
C ASN A 458 -79.64 19.17 39.01
N ALA A 459 -79.36 17.91 39.39
CA ALA A 459 -78.51 17.57 40.54
C ALA A 459 -77.05 17.34 40.13
N CYS A 460 -76.10 17.86 40.91
CA CYS A 460 -74.69 17.82 40.55
C CYS A 460 -74.07 16.41 40.58
N PRO A 461 -73.26 16.03 39.56
CA PRO A 461 -72.63 14.70 39.48
C PRO A 461 -71.45 14.55 40.44
N ALA A 462 -71.05 13.30 40.70
CA ALA A 462 -69.79 12.99 41.39
C ALA A 462 -68.58 13.23 40.46
N ILE A 463 -67.49 13.74 41.02
CA ILE A 463 -66.28 14.16 40.28
C ILE A 463 -65.13 13.19 40.61
N VAL A 464 -64.21 12.96 39.66
CA VAL A 464 -63.05 12.08 39.85
C VAL A 464 -62.00 12.78 40.71
N HIS A 465 -61.49 12.05 41.72
CA HIS A 465 -60.54 12.55 42.71
C HIS A 465 -60.94 13.84 43.44
N ALA A 466 -62.25 14.12 43.53
CA ALA A 466 -62.76 15.33 44.17
C ALA A 466 -64.20 15.18 44.73
N THR A 467 -64.63 16.20 45.46
CA THR A 467 -66.03 16.40 45.91
C THR A 467 -66.77 17.38 45.01
N ALA A 468 -68.10 17.47 45.11
CA ALA A 468 -68.95 18.30 44.23
C ALA A 468 -69.75 19.37 44.98
N SER A 469 -70.04 20.48 44.31
CA SER A 469 -70.69 21.70 44.85
C SER A 469 -71.69 22.31 43.84
N CYS A 470 -72.53 23.26 44.27
CA CYS A 470 -73.31 24.16 43.40
C CYS A 470 -73.11 25.61 43.86
N THR A 471 -72.66 26.48 42.97
CA THR A 471 -72.47 27.91 43.24
C THR A 471 -72.65 28.72 41.98
N GLY A 472 -73.57 29.69 41.99
CA GLY A 472 -73.75 30.62 40.87
C GLY A 472 -74.32 29.95 39.61
N PHE A 473 -75.41 29.19 39.77
CA PHE A 473 -76.10 28.46 38.70
C PHE A 473 -75.31 27.28 38.08
N LEU A 474 -74.15 26.93 38.63
CA LEU A 474 -73.27 25.90 38.06
C LEU A 474 -72.80 24.90 39.13
N CYS A 475 -72.77 23.63 38.72
CA CYS A 475 -72.11 22.57 39.47
C CYS A 475 -70.59 22.74 39.36
N GLY A 476 -69.90 22.61 40.49
CA GLY A 476 -68.47 22.95 40.61
C GLY A 476 -67.67 21.97 41.46
N LEU A 477 -66.35 22.10 41.36
CA LEU A 477 -65.37 21.32 42.11
C LEU A 477 -65.39 21.67 43.61
N GLY A 478 -65.19 20.67 44.46
CA GLY A 478 -64.96 20.80 45.89
C GLY A 478 -63.46 20.72 46.24
N ALA A 479 -63.11 19.88 47.22
CA ALA A 479 -61.73 19.57 47.56
C ALA A 479 -61.25 18.28 46.87
N CYS A 480 -59.95 18.24 46.51
CA CYS A 480 -59.24 17.10 45.91
C CYS A 480 -58.89 15.99 46.91
N ASP A 481 -58.70 14.77 46.39
CA ASP A 481 -58.01 13.67 47.06
C ASP A 481 -56.53 13.99 47.30
N ALA A 482 -55.94 13.42 48.36
CA ALA A 482 -54.54 13.65 48.70
C ALA A 482 -53.58 13.07 47.65
N GLY A 483 -52.68 13.92 47.12
CA GLY A 483 -51.72 13.58 46.07
C GLY A 483 -52.16 13.97 44.66
N TRP A 484 -53.40 14.44 44.49
CA TRP A 484 -53.95 14.90 43.22
C TRP A 484 -54.20 16.42 43.23
N GLY A 485 -54.14 17.04 42.07
CA GLY A 485 -54.44 18.47 41.89
C GLY A 485 -55.28 18.75 40.66
N ASP A 486 -56.14 19.77 40.74
CA ASP A 486 -56.72 20.50 39.61
C ASP A 486 -55.62 21.41 39.05
N CYS A 487 -54.94 20.95 38.00
CA CYS A 487 -53.84 21.66 37.38
C CYS A 487 -54.20 22.17 35.97
N SER A 488 -55.27 21.67 35.36
CA SER A 488 -55.87 22.20 34.14
C SER A 488 -56.73 23.46 34.38
N GLY A 489 -57.31 23.60 35.58
CA GLY A 489 -58.20 24.70 35.95
C GLY A 489 -59.65 24.44 35.55
N GLY A 490 -60.24 23.33 35.99
CA GLY A 490 -61.51 22.82 35.48
C GLY A 490 -62.47 22.24 36.51
N THR A 491 -63.77 22.48 36.35
CA THR A 491 -64.83 21.89 37.21
C THR A 491 -65.39 20.56 36.70
N VAL A 492 -64.83 20.00 35.63
CA VAL A 492 -65.45 18.90 34.84
C VAL A 492 -64.55 17.66 34.76
N ASP A 493 -63.24 17.85 34.70
CA ASP A 493 -62.18 16.84 34.66
C ASP A 493 -61.74 16.39 36.07
N GLY A 494 -61.83 17.25 37.07
CA GLY A 494 -61.71 16.91 38.49
C GLY A 494 -60.40 17.39 39.11
N CYS A 495 -59.72 16.52 39.85
CA CYS A 495 -58.32 16.73 40.22
C CYS A 495 -57.49 15.70 39.45
N GLU A 496 -57.17 16.04 38.21
CA GLU A 496 -56.75 15.14 37.13
C GLU A 496 -55.27 14.76 37.15
N THR A 497 -54.45 15.52 37.87
CA THR A 497 -52.99 15.40 37.84
C THR A 497 -52.44 14.71 39.09
N ASP A 498 -51.74 13.58 38.91
CA ASP A 498 -50.95 12.94 39.97
C ASP A 498 -49.64 13.71 40.22
N LEU A 499 -49.58 14.39 41.37
CA LEU A 499 -48.44 15.20 41.79
C LEU A 499 -47.22 14.35 42.21
N ASN A 500 -47.36 13.03 42.34
CA ASN A 500 -46.27 12.14 42.76
C ASN A 500 -45.39 11.67 41.60
N THR A 501 -45.93 11.64 40.37
CA THR A 501 -45.26 11.09 39.18
C THR A 501 -45.22 12.04 37.96
N SER A 502 -46.04 13.10 37.94
CA SER A 502 -46.00 14.09 36.84
C SER A 502 -44.68 14.88 36.82
N VAL A 503 -43.97 14.83 35.69
CA VAL A 503 -42.72 15.61 35.48
C VAL A 503 -42.94 17.11 35.26
N ASP A 504 -44.18 17.52 35.02
CA ASP A 504 -44.56 18.92 34.81
C ASP A 504 -45.34 19.52 36.00
N HIS A 505 -45.76 18.69 36.96
CA HIS A 505 -46.53 19.09 38.15
C HIS A 505 -46.04 18.37 39.43
N CYS A 506 -44.73 18.22 39.60
CA CYS A 506 -44.11 17.37 40.63
C CYS A 506 -44.25 17.98 42.04
N GLY A 507 -45.20 17.50 42.84
CA GLY A 507 -45.52 18.01 44.18
C GLY A 507 -46.31 19.33 44.21
N SER A 508 -46.52 20.00 43.07
CA SER A 508 -47.52 21.06 42.90
C SER A 508 -47.85 21.26 41.43
N CYS A 509 -49.04 21.79 41.12
CA CYS A 509 -49.44 22.15 39.75
C CYS A 509 -48.50 23.14 39.04
N THR A 510 -47.60 23.81 39.77
CA THR A 510 -46.60 24.74 39.19
C THR A 510 -45.18 24.17 39.14
N THR A 511 -44.93 22.97 39.67
CA THR A 511 -43.57 22.42 39.78
C THR A 511 -43.20 21.62 38.54
N VAL A 512 -42.81 22.34 37.48
CA VAL A 512 -42.16 21.73 36.31
C VAL A 512 -40.76 21.26 36.70
N CYS A 513 -40.45 19.96 36.56
CA CYS A 513 -39.09 19.47 36.80
C CYS A 513 -38.12 20.05 35.76
N PRO A 514 -36.93 20.51 36.18
CA PRO A 514 -35.97 21.16 35.29
C PRO A 514 -35.45 20.20 34.22
N ALA A 515 -34.95 20.76 33.12
CA ALA A 515 -34.26 19.99 32.10
C ALA A 515 -32.94 19.42 32.67
N VAL A 516 -32.73 18.12 32.47
CA VAL A 516 -31.51 17.41 32.90
C VAL A 516 -30.51 17.42 31.74
N ALA A 517 -29.31 17.94 31.97
CA ALA A 517 -28.26 17.90 30.95
C ALA A 517 -27.86 16.43 30.66
N ASN A 518 -27.75 16.10 29.38
CA ASN A 518 -27.42 14.75 28.88
C ASN A 518 -28.31 13.61 29.43
N GLY A 519 -29.55 13.87 29.83
CA GLY A 519 -30.46 12.86 30.39
C GLY A 519 -31.93 13.26 30.35
N SER A 520 -32.78 12.42 30.93
CA SER A 520 -34.21 12.70 31.14
C SER A 520 -34.48 13.17 32.57
N ARG A 521 -35.46 14.08 32.72
CA ARG A 521 -36.06 14.45 34.01
C ARG A 521 -37.08 13.39 34.45
N ALA A 522 -37.20 13.17 35.75
CA ALA A 522 -38.22 12.31 36.35
C ALA A 522 -38.79 12.95 37.63
N CYS A 523 -40.05 12.63 37.95
CA CYS A 523 -40.67 12.90 39.23
C CYS A 523 -40.90 11.55 39.93
N ASP A 524 -40.61 11.47 41.23
CA ASP A 524 -40.87 10.30 42.07
C ASP A 524 -41.09 10.75 43.52
N ALA A 525 -42.11 10.21 44.17
CA ALA A 525 -42.55 10.63 45.51
C ALA A 525 -42.66 12.17 45.67
N ALA A 526 -43.17 12.84 44.63
CA ALA A 526 -43.31 14.31 44.54
C ALA A 526 -41.98 15.10 44.60
N LEU A 527 -40.85 14.48 44.24
CA LEU A 527 -39.54 15.12 44.10
C LEU A 527 -38.95 14.92 42.70
N CYS A 528 -38.38 15.99 42.13
CA CYS A 528 -37.68 15.94 40.85
C CYS A 528 -36.30 15.31 40.99
N LYS A 529 -35.94 14.42 40.06
CA LYS A 529 -34.65 13.72 40.01
C LYS A 529 -34.19 13.46 38.56
N VAL A 530 -32.93 13.04 38.42
CA VAL A 530 -32.42 12.45 37.17
C VAL A 530 -33.17 11.12 36.93
N GLY A 531 -33.72 10.96 35.72
CA GLY A 531 -34.46 9.77 35.31
C GLY A 531 -33.56 8.70 34.71
N ALA A 532 -32.98 9.00 33.54
CA ALA A 532 -31.99 8.16 32.86
C ALA A 532 -31.02 9.01 32.04
N CYS A 533 -29.73 8.67 32.07
CA CYS A 533 -28.72 9.34 31.24
C CYS A 533 -28.76 8.89 29.78
N ALA A 534 -28.35 9.79 28.88
CA ALA A 534 -28.13 9.48 27.48
C ALA A 534 -26.97 8.48 27.30
N ALA A 535 -27.00 7.68 26.23
CA ALA A 535 -26.07 6.57 26.05
C ALA A 535 -24.61 7.03 25.91
N GLY A 536 -23.80 6.83 26.96
CA GLY A 536 -22.41 7.29 27.07
C GLY A 536 -22.19 8.44 28.05
N PHE A 537 -23.24 8.87 28.74
CA PHE A 537 -23.15 9.77 29.89
C PHE A 537 -23.50 9.03 31.19
N SER A 538 -23.07 9.56 32.31
CA SER A 538 -23.44 9.09 33.64
C SER A 538 -23.53 10.27 34.59
N ASP A 539 -24.46 10.17 35.53
CA ASP A 539 -24.57 11.03 36.71
C ASP A 539 -23.66 10.42 37.78
N CYS A 540 -22.48 11.01 37.97
CA CYS A 540 -21.44 10.48 38.86
C CYS A 540 -21.45 11.13 40.25
N ASN A 541 -22.10 12.28 40.42
CA ASN A 541 -22.18 13.02 41.67
C ASN A 541 -23.58 13.02 42.34
N GLN A 542 -24.62 12.53 41.64
CA GLN A 542 -26.03 12.42 42.05
C GLN A 542 -26.74 13.77 42.27
N THR A 543 -26.33 14.81 41.53
CA THR A 543 -26.86 16.17 41.66
C THR A 543 -27.71 16.58 40.46
N VAL A 544 -28.99 16.90 40.74
CA VAL A 544 -30.02 17.16 39.72
C VAL A 544 -29.79 18.46 38.92
N SER A 545 -28.93 19.37 39.39
CA SER A 545 -28.66 20.68 38.76
C SER A 545 -27.77 20.62 37.52
N ASP A 546 -26.86 19.66 37.48
CA ASP A 546 -25.85 19.45 36.44
C ASP A 546 -26.06 18.12 35.70
N GLY A 547 -26.83 17.20 36.27
CA GLY A 547 -27.43 16.07 35.57
C GLY A 547 -26.44 14.95 35.28
N CYS A 548 -26.40 14.47 34.04
CA CYS A 548 -25.45 13.45 33.63
C CYS A 548 -24.16 14.13 33.16
N GLU A 549 -23.33 14.51 34.12
CA GLU A 549 -22.23 15.46 33.97
C GLU A 549 -20.98 14.85 33.31
N VAL A 550 -20.80 13.53 33.44
CA VAL A 550 -19.62 12.81 32.94
C VAL A 550 -19.91 12.08 31.62
N ASN A 551 -19.05 12.31 30.62
CA ASN A 551 -19.03 11.55 29.35
C ASN A 551 -18.08 10.35 29.46
N THR A 552 -18.63 9.18 29.79
CA THR A 552 -17.87 7.93 30.02
C THR A 552 -17.27 7.33 28.74
N LYS A 553 -17.50 7.93 27.57
CA LYS A 553 -16.85 7.55 26.30
C LYS A 553 -15.53 8.28 26.04
N THR A 554 -15.28 9.42 26.69
CA THR A 554 -14.14 10.30 26.38
C THR A 554 -13.36 10.79 27.60
N ASP A 555 -13.93 10.75 28.80
CA ASP A 555 -13.22 11.11 30.03
C ASP A 555 -12.27 9.98 30.49
N ALA A 556 -10.97 10.26 30.52
CA ALA A 556 -9.94 9.33 30.99
C ALA A 556 -9.97 9.08 32.51
N LEU A 557 -10.73 9.85 33.30
CA LEU A 557 -10.94 9.63 34.73
C LEU A 557 -12.20 8.78 35.04
N ASN A 558 -13.08 8.60 34.05
CA ASN A 558 -14.39 7.94 34.22
C ASN A 558 -14.73 7.05 33.00
N CYS A 559 -13.74 6.36 32.45
CA CYS A 559 -13.89 5.66 31.17
C CYS A 559 -14.69 4.36 31.34
N SER A 560 -15.72 4.15 30.52
CA SER A 560 -16.79 3.15 30.68
C SER A 560 -17.75 3.37 31.87
N ALA A 561 -17.28 3.86 33.03
CA ALA A 561 -18.11 4.17 34.19
C ALA A 561 -17.44 5.18 35.15
N CYS A 562 -18.25 5.79 36.02
CA CYS A 562 -17.78 6.69 37.09
C CYS A 562 -16.64 6.07 37.92
N GLY A 563 -15.56 6.84 38.12
CA GLY A 563 -14.37 6.45 38.88
C GLY A 563 -13.42 5.46 38.18
N GLN A 564 -13.71 5.02 36.96
CA GLN A 564 -12.83 4.15 36.17
C GLN A 564 -11.72 4.97 35.49
N VAL A 565 -10.69 5.30 36.26
CA VAL A 565 -9.52 6.02 35.77
C VAL A 565 -8.67 5.11 34.89
N CYS A 566 -8.34 5.57 33.68
CA CYS A 566 -7.49 4.81 32.76
C CYS A 566 -6.04 4.70 33.28
N PRO A 567 -5.41 3.52 33.17
CA PRO A 567 -4.01 3.35 33.55
C PRO A 567 -3.11 4.18 32.63
N THR A 568 -2.08 4.83 33.21
CA THR A 568 -1.12 5.64 32.45
C THR A 568 -0.19 4.75 31.62
N PRO A 569 -0.16 4.86 30.27
CA PRO A 569 0.75 4.09 29.43
C PRO A 569 2.21 4.49 29.65
N ALA A 570 3.16 3.58 29.37
CA ALA A 570 4.58 3.91 29.50
C ALA A 570 4.96 5.02 28.52
N ASN A 571 5.53 6.11 29.03
CA ASN A 571 5.90 7.33 28.27
C ASN A 571 4.76 7.94 27.43
N GLY A 572 3.49 7.74 27.82
CA GLY A 572 2.33 8.29 27.10
C GLY A 572 1.25 8.83 28.04
N VAL A 573 0.32 9.59 27.46
CA VAL A 573 -0.88 10.10 28.15
C VAL A 573 -2.00 9.07 28.01
N ALA A 574 -2.74 8.80 29.09
CA ALA A 574 -3.93 7.95 29.04
C ALA A 574 -5.09 8.66 28.33
N ALA A 575 -5.81 7.96 27.47
CA ALA A 575 -7.02 8.44 26.82
C ALA A 575 -8.18 7.46 26.99
N CYS A 576 -9.40 7.97 26.96
CA CYS A 576 -10.62 7.18 26.80
C CYS A 576 -11.16 7.41 25.39
N THR A 577 -11.47 6.34 24.66
CA THR A 577 -12.12 6.43 23.34
C THR A 577 -13.24 5.39 23.27
N ASN A 578 -14.46 5.85 23.02
CA ASN A 578 -15.67 5.02 22.99
C ASN A 578 -15.90 4.16 24.27
N GLY A 579 -15.36 4.60 25.42
CA GLY A 579 -15.45 3.88 26.68
C GLY A 579 -14.40 2.79 26.86
N VAL A 580 -13.36 2.77 26.02
CA VAL A 580 -12.19 1.91 26.18
C VAL A 580 -10.98 2.78 26.51
N CYS A 581 -10.24 2.40 27.56
CA CYS A 581 -8.96 3.02 27.89
C CYS A 581 -7.87 2.60 26.91
N GLY A 582 -7.05 3.57 26.49
CA GLY A 582 -5.91 3.32 25.62
C GLY A 582 -4.90 4.46 25.65
N LEU A 583 -3.98 4.44 24.68
CA LEU A 583 -2.98 5.46 24.48
C LEU A 583 -3.58 6.71 23.81
N GLY A 584 -3.30 7.88 24.39
CA GLY A 584 -3.51 9.18 23.76
C GLY A 584 -2.27 9.63 22.98
N THR A 585 -1.64 10.72 23.41
CA THR A 585 -0.37 11.20 22.85
C THR A 585 0.83 10.59 23.56
N CYS A 586 1.88 10.24 22.82
CA CYS A 586 3.20 9.98 23.40
C CYS A 586 3.81 11.24 24.01
N ASN A 587 4.63 11.06 25.04
CA ASN A 587 5.46 12.13 25.59
C ASN A 587 6.53 12.56 24.57
N ALA A 588 6.93 13.83 24.61
CA ALA A 588 7.93 14.38 23.69
C ALA A 588 9.24 13.58 23.72
N GLY A 589 9.71 13.15 22.55
CA GLY A 589 10.90 12.30 22.42
C GLY A 589 10.65 10.79 22.54
N PHE A 590 9.38 10.36 22.59
CA PHE A 590 8.97 8.96 22.52
C PHE A 590 7.95 8.73 21.40
N ALA A 591 7.90 7.50 20.88
CA ALA A 591 6.89 7.06 19.94
C ALA A 591 6.49 5.60 20.19
N ASN A 592 5.23 5.29 19.88
CA ASN A 592 4.74 3.93 19.69
C ASN A 592 5.11 3.49 18.27
N CYS A 593 5.87 2.41 18.13
CA CYS A 593 6.40 1.98 16.82
C CYS A 593 6.06 0.53 16.43
N ASP A 594 5.35 -0.21 17.29
CA ASP A 594 4.77 -1.52 16.96
C ASP A 594 3.25 -1.45 16.69
N GLY A 595 2.59 -0.36 17.09
CA GLY A 595 1.16 -0.11 16.93
C GLY A 595 0.31 -0.56 18.12
N ASP A 596 0.90 -1.09 19.20
CA ASP A 596 0.15 -1.63 20.34
C ASP A 596 -0.04 -0.56 21.43
N ALA A 597 -1.29 -0.17 21.66
CA ALA A 597 -1.64 0.87 22.64
C ALA A 597 -1.51 0.41 24.12
N THR A 598 -1.16 -0.86 24.39
CA THR A 598 -1.16 -1.45 25.73
C THR A 598 0.21 -1.38 26.44
N ASN A 599 1.31 -1.35 25.68
CA ASN A 599 2.67 -1.07 26.17
C ASN A 599 2.95 0.45 26.25
N GLY A 600 2.42 1.26 25.35
CA GLY A 600 2.48 2.73 25.42
C GLY A 600 3.34 3.36 24.32
N CYS A 601 4.48 3.96 24.68
CA CYS A 601 5.42 4.58 23.76
C CYS A 601 6.85 4.14 24.13
N GLU A 602 7.28 3.05 23.54
CA GLU A 602 8.43 2.24 23.96
C GLU A 602 9.76 2.87 23.52
N PHE A 603 9.74 3.53 22.36
CA PHE A 603 10.96 3.88 21.63
C PHE A 603 11.32 5.35 21.83
N ALA A 604 12.49 5.59 22.42
CA ALA A 604 13.04 6.92 22.65
C ALA A 604 13.63 7.50 21.35
N THR A 605 12.83 8.27 20.60
CA THR A 605 13.21 8.82 19.29
C THR A 605 14.38 9.80 19.36
N GLN A 606 14.75 10.29 20.55
CA GLN A 606 15.92 11.14 20.76
C GLN A 606 17.27 10.38 20.71
N THR A 607 17.27 9.05 20.97
CA THR A 607 18.50 8.28 21.25
C THR A 607 18.54 6.86 20.69
N ASP A 608 17.41 6.26 20.26
CA ASP A 608 17.43 4.94 19.61
C ASP A 608 17.94 5.03 18.16
N PRO A 609 19.06 4.38 17.80
CA PRO A 609 19.57 4.37 16.43
C PRO A 609 18.66 3.65 15.42
N ASN A 610 17.56 3.02 15.85
CA ASN A 610 16.58 2.37 14.96
C ASN A 610 15.30 3.19 14.73
N ASN A 611 15.05 4.21 15.55
CA ASN A 611 13.81 5.00 15.58
C ASN A 611 14.11 6.50 15.72
N CYS A 612 15.19 6.98 15.11
CA CYS A 612 15.77 8.28 15.39
C CYS A 612 14.96 9.43 14.76
N GLY A 613 14.29 10.21 15.61
CA GLY A 613 13.33 11.25 15.19
C GLY A 613 12.00 10.72 14.63
N GLY A 614 11.82 9.40 14.59
CA GLY A 614 10.59 8.77 14.11
C GLY A 614 10.73 7.25 13.97
N CYS A 615 9.60 6.55 14.03
CA CYS A 615 9.58 5.09 13.96
C CYS A 615 10.23 4.56 12.66
N GLY A 616 11.09 3.55 12.79
CA GLY A 616 11.82 2.93 11.68
C GLY A 616 12.94 3.76 11.07
N VAL A 617 13.19 5.00 11.54
CA VAL A 617 14.30 5.84 11.06
C VAL A 617 15.63 5.32 11.61
N LYS A 618 16.27 4.45 10.83
CA LYS A 618 17.54 3.80 11.18
C LYS A 618 18.74 4.66 10.81
N CYS A 619 19.65 4.84 11.76
CA CYS A 619 20.94 5.52 11.54
C CYS A 619 22.01 4.61 10.92
N PHE A 620 21.70 3.34 10.64
CA PHE A 620 22.61 2.34 10.06
C PHE A 620 23.87 2.16 10.93
N SER A 621 25.05 2.44 10.40
CA SER A 621 26.33 2.46 11.13
C SER A 621 26.56 3.74 11.95
N GLY A 622 25.61 4.67 11.97
CA GLY A 622 25.61 5.87 12.82
C GLY A 622 24.90 5.70 14.17
N THR A 623 24.87 6.77 14.94
CA THR A 623 24.21 6.88 16.25
C THR A 623 23.09 7.93 16.23
N CYS A 624 22.00 7.71 16.96
CA CYS A 624 20.99 8.75 17.15
C CYS A 624 21.42 9.74 18.24
N ALA A 625 21.29 11.03 17.97
CA ALA A 625 21.45 12.08 18.98
C ALA A 625 20.50 13.24 18.68
N ASN A 626 19.70 13.66 19.67
CA ASN A 626 18.72 14.75 19.54
C ASN A 626 17.75 14.55 18.36
N ALA A 627 17.26 13.32 18.17
CA ALA A 627 16.39 12.94 17.05
C ALA A 627 16.99 13.16 15.65
N GLN A 628 18.32 13.20 15.53
CA GLN A 628 19.05 13.25 14.26
C GLN A 628 20.09 12.12 14.19
N CYS A 629 20.20 11.48 13.03
CA CYS A 629 21.23 10.48 12.81
C CYS A 629 22.60 11.14 12.60
N THR A 630 23.57 10.71 13.40
CA THR A 630 24.96 11.19 13.37
C THR A 630 25.88 10.06 12.91
N CYS A 631 26.78 10.34 11.97
CA CYS A 631 27.66 9.30 11.42
C CYS A 631 28.78 8.92 12.41
N LEU A 632 29.22 7.65 12.39
CA LEU A 632 30.42 7.25 13.11
C LEU A 632 31.67 7.60 12.31
N LYS A 633 32.44 8.58 12.79
CA LYS A 633 33.75 8.98 12.22
C LYS A 633 34.90 8.03 12.59
N THR A 634 34.61 6.84 13.10
CA THR A 634 35.58 5.79 13.43
C THR A 634 35.79 4.87 12.23
N VAL A 635 37.05 4.62 11.87
CA VAL A 635 37.43 3.85 10.67
C VAL A 635 38.38 2.73 11.06
N LEU A 636 38.08 1.49 10.66
CA LEU A 636 38.99 0.36 10.81
C LEU A 636 39.72 0.11 9.50
N ILE A 637 41.05 0.20 9.49
CA ILE A 637 41.87 -0.31 8.40
C ILE A 637 42.26 -1.74 8.72
N LEU A 638 41.71 -2.71 7.99
CA LEU A 638 42.27 -4.06 7.93
C LEU A 638 43.57 -3.95 7.14
N LYS A 639 44.71 -3.98 7.84
CA LYS A 639 46.00 -3.63 7.26
C LYS A 639 46.56 -4.75 6.36
N ASP A 640 47.47 -4.36 5.49
CA ASP A 640 48.36 -5.27 4.77
C ASP A 640 49.73 -5.33 5.48
N ASP A 641 50.61 -6.26 5.08
CA ASP A 641 51.96 -6.42 5.63
C ASP A 641 52.84 -5.18 5.44
N SER A 642 52.55 -4.32 4.45
CA SER A 642 53.23 -3.04 4.30
C SER A 642 52.69 -2.01 5.31
N ASP A 643 53.31 -1.99 6.49
CA ASP A 643 53.00 -1.02 7.55
C ASP A 643 53.13 0.44 7.07
N SER A 644 54.11 0.77 6.22
CA SER A 644 54.38 2.15 5.79
C SER A 644 53.34 2.71 4.81
N GLY A 645 52.88 1.89 3.85
CA GLY A 645 51.79 2.28 2.94
C GLY A 645 50.45 2.38 3.67
N SER A 646 50.17 1.43 4.56
CA SER A 646 48.98 1.43 5.42
C SER A 646 48.93 2.69 6.31
N GLN A 647 50.06 3.10 6.88
CA GLN A 647 50.19 4.35 7.64
C GLN A 647 49.98 5.60 6.78
N ALA A 648 50.51 5.64 5.55
CA ALA A 648 50.34 6.79 4.66
C ALA A 648 48.86 7.08 4.34
N LEU A 649 48.07 6.02 4.08
CA LEU A 649 46.63 6.15 3.89
C LEU A 649 45.90 6.54 5.19
N GLY A 650 46.20 5.88 6.31
CA GLY A 650 45.53 6.17 7.58
C GLY A 650 45.79 7.60 8.08
N ASN A 651 46.99 8.13 7.87
CA ASN A 651 47.31 9.53 8.17
C ASN A 651 46.46 10.52 7.34
N ALA A 652 46.18 10.21 6.06
CA ALA A 652 45.33 11.04 5.21
C ALA A 652 43.85 10.99 5.65
N ILE A 653 43.36 9.81 6.03
CA ILE A 653 42.01 9.64 6.60
C ILE A 653 41.88 10.38 7.94
N GLN A 654 42.91 10.32 8.80
CA GLN A 654 42.98 11.12 10.04
C GLN A 654 42.99 12.63 9.77
N ALA A 655 43.72 13.09 8.75
CA ALA A 655 43.76 14.51 8.37
C ALA A 655 42.39 15.06 7.90
N ALA A 656 41.48 14.21 7.45
CA ALA A 656 40.08 14.56 7.14
C ALA A 656 39.12 14.49 8.36
N GLY A 657 39.64 14.24 9.56
CA GLY A 657 38.85 14.27 10.80
C GLY A 657 38.20 12.94 11.19
N TYR A 658 38.76 11.81 10.76
CA TYR A 658 38.33 10.46 11.15
C TYR A 658 39.28 9.82 12.17
N THR A 659 38.72 9.05 13.11
CA THR A 659 39.50 8.27 14.08
C THR A 659 39.86 6.91 13.48
N VAL A 660 41.10 6.76 13.01
CA VAL A 660 41.61 5.52 12.41
C VAL A 660 42.15 4.55 13.46
N THR A 661 41.67 3.31 13.41
CA THR A 661 42.22 2.13 14.09
C THR A 661 42.76 1.16 13.04
N TYR A 662 43.87 0.48 13.33
CA TYR A 662 44.42 -0.59 12.48
C TYR A 662 44.12 -1.96 13.08
N SER A 663 43.91 -2.99 12.24
CA SER A 663 43.80 -4.37 12.70
C SER A 663 45.13 -4.88 13.28
N ALA A 664 45.04 -5.69 14.34
CA ALA A 664 46.22 -6.24 15.01
C ALA A 664 46.99 -7.26 14.13
N ALA A 665 46.25 -7.98 13.28
CA ALA A 665 46.78 -8.88 12.26
C ALA A 665 46.40 -8.37 10.85
N PRO A 666 47.13 -8.77 9.79
CA PRO A 666 46.78 -8.40 8.41
C PRO A 666 45.40 -8.91 7.96
N ALA A 667 44.85 -8.33 6.88
CA ALA A 667 43.53 -8.68 6.35
C ALA A 667 43.35 -10.18 6.06
N TYR A 668 44.39 -10.88 5.57
CA TYR A 668 44.35 -12.33 5.32
C TYR A 668 44.35 -13.18 6.60
N GLN A 669 44.51 -12.57 7.79
CA GLN A 669 44.40 -13.21 9.11
C GLN A 669 43.19 -12.69 9.91
N TYR A 670 42.29 -11.94 9.26
CA TYR A 670 41.14 -11.35 9.92
C TYR A 670 40.06 -12.41 10.25
N THR A 671 39.60 -12.45 11.50
CA THR A 671 38.67 -13.48 12.01
C THR A 671 37.27 -12.96 12.31
N GLY A 672 37.03 -11.66 12.17
CA GLY A 672 35.80 -11.01 12.65
C GLY A 672 35.89 -10.50 14.10
N ALA A 673 36.97 -10.83 14.83
CA ALA A 673 37.13 -10.52 16.25
C ALA A 673 38.46 -9.81 16.60
N ASN A 674 39.33 -9.55 15.63
CA ASN A 674 40.70 -9.03 15.82
C ASN A 674 40.98 -7.68 15.09
N PRO A 675 40.17 -6.62 15.27
CA PRO A 675 39.11 -6.43 16.27
C PRO A 675 37.70 -6.80 15.77
N ALA A 676 36.68 -6.66 16.62
CA ALA A 676 35.28 -6.69 16.18
C ALA A 676 34.91 -5.41 15.40
N LEU A 677 33.90 -5.50 14.51
CA LEU A 677 33.47 -4.39 13.65
C LEU A 677 32.47 -3.42 14.29
N SER A 678 31.96 -3.73 15.49
CA SER A 678 31.03 -2.87 16.23
C SER A 678 31.68 -1.55 16.64
N GLY A 679 31.05 -0.42 16.30
CA GLY A 679 31.55 0.91 16.63
C GLY A 679 32.46 1.53 15.56
N PHE A 680 32.53 0.97 14.36
CA PHE A 680 33.16 1.58 13.18
C PHE A 680 32.11 1.99 12.15
N GLY A 681 32.20 3.21 11.61
CA GLY A 681 31.36 3.69 10.51
C GLY A 681 31.84 3.21 9.13
N ALA A 682 33.15 3.00 8.98
CA ALA A 682 33.74 2.39 7.78
C ALA A 682 34.83 1.37 8.11
N VAL A 683 34.96 0.36 7.24
CA VAL A 683 36.06 -0.60 7.21
C VAL A 683 36.76 -0.51 5.86
N VAL A 684 38.08 -0.24 5.85
CA VAL A 684 38.92 -0.26 4.66
C VAL A 684 39.73 -1.55 4.65
N VAL A 685 39.63 -2.34 3.57
CA VAL A 685 40.36 -3.61 3.45
C VAL A 685 41.52 -3.45 2.48
N LEU A 686 42.74 -3.43 3.03
CA LEU A 686 43.98 -3.49 2.26
C LEU A 686 44.28 -4.97 2.00
N ALA A 687 43.82 -5.46 0.86
CA ALA A 687 43.66 -6.89 0.58
C ALA A 687 44.95 -7.63 0.15
N GLY A 688 46.10 -7.24 0.72
CA GLY A 688 47.40 -7.85 0.43
C GLY A 688 47.64 -9.21 1.09
N GLY A 689 48.87 -9.71 0.99
CA GLY A 689 49.26 -11.06 1.41
C GLY A 689 50.75 -11.18 1.72
N PRO A 690 51.18 -12.34 2.27
CA PRO A 690 52.48 -12.52 2.93
C PRO A 690 53.69 -11.94 2.17
N SER A 691 54.32 -10.93 2.75
CA SER A 691 55.49 -10.28 2.16
C SER A 691 56.62 -11.27 1.84
N GLY A 692 57.14 -11.22 0.60
CA GLY A 692 58.16 -12.17 0.11
C GLY A 692 57.63 -13.54 -0.34
N GLN A 693 56.33 -13.81 -0.24
CA GLN A 693 55.64 -14.84 -1.01
C GLN A 693 54.94 -14.22 -2.23
N PRO A 694 54.58 -15.00 -3.27
CA PRO A 694 53.54 -14.55 -4.19
C PRO A 694 52.24 -14.36 -3.39
N SER A 695 51.61 -13.18 -3.52
CA SER A 695 50.42 -12.73 -2.77
C SER A 695 49.11 -13.45 -3.17
N VAL A 696 49.17 -14.79 -3.25
CA VAL A 696 48.25 -15.61 -4.04
C VAL A 696 47.73 -16.86 -3.32
N THR A 697 48.25 -17.19 -2.13
CA THR A 697 48.02 -18.50 -1.49
C THR A 697 47.14 -18.49 -0.25
N THR A 698 47.06 -17.37 0.49
CA THR A 698 46.24 -17.29 1.70
C THR A 698 44.85 -16.70 1.38
N ASP A 699 43.81 -17.33 1.93
CA ASP A 699 42.43 -16.84 1.93
C ASP A 699 42.14 -16.19 3.30
N MET A 700 41.25 -15.18 3.34
CA MET A 700 40.78 -14.66 4.62
C MET A 700 39.93 -15.74 5.31
N PRO A 701 40.09 -16.01 6.61
CA PRO A 701 39.21 -16.92 7.35
C PRO A 701 37.73 -16.64 7.07
N VAL A 702 36.94 -17.68 6.80
CA VAL A 702 35.51 -17.54 6.46
C VAL A 702 34.74 -16.74 7.53
N ALA A 703 35.12 -16.85 8.81
CA ALA A 703 34.57 -16.03 9.89
C ALA A 703 34.79 -14.51 9.68
N GLY A 704 35.96 -14.09 9.19
CA GLY A 704 36.24 -12.70 8.83
C GLY A 704 35.48 -12.23 7.61
N GLN A 705 35.35 -13.09 6.58
CA GLN A 705 34.52 -12.81 5.40
C GLN A 705 33.04 -12.62 5.79
N THR A 706 32.48 -13.55 6.58
CA THR A 706 31.11 -13.47 7.11
C THR A 706 30.92 -12.24 8.00
N ALA A 707 31.90 -11.88 8.83
CA ALA A 707 31.82 -10.68 9.65
C ALA A 707 31.70 -9.39 8.80
N LEU A 708 32.46 -9.28 7.71
CA LEU A 708 32.38 -8.15 6.77
C LEU A 708 31.02 -8.11 6.03
N VAL A 709 30.52 -9.27 5.59
CA VAL A 709 29.19 -9.39 4.96
C VAL A 709 28.07 -9.00 5.92
N ASN A 710 28.09 -9.53 7.15
CA ASN A 710 27.12 -9.20 8.19
C ASN A 710 27.18 -7.71 8.57
N TYR A 711 28.38 -7.13 8.66
CA TYR A 711 28.57 -5.71 8.97
C TYR A 711 27.94 -4.79 7.91
N VAL A 712 28.18 -5.02 6.62
CA VAL A 712 27.51 -4.25 5.55
C VAL A 712 26.00 -4.51 5.54
N SER A 713 25.57 -5.74 5.80
CA SER A 713 24.14 -6.09 5.90
C SER A 713 23.45 -5.41 7.10
N ALA A 714 24.20 -5.04 8.14
CA ALA A 714 23.73 -4.27 9.29
C ALA A 714 23.82 -2.74 9.09
N GLY A 715 24.23 -2.25 7.92
CA GLY A 715 24.37 -0.82 7.64
C GLY A 715 25.80 -0.26 7.67
N GLY A 716 26.80 -1.13 7.80
CA GLY A 716 28.22 -0.79 7.75
C GLY A 716 28.71 -0.33 6.37
N GLY A 717 29.76 0.50 6.38
CA GLY A 717 30.42 0.98 5.17
C GLY A 717 31.72 0.22 4.87
N LEU A 718 31.89 -0.30 3.65
CA LEU A 718 33.06 -1.09 3.26
C LEU A 718 33.82 -0.46 2.09
N VAL A 719 35.14 -0.33 2.20
CA VAL A 719 36.02 0.12 1.11
C VAL A 719 37.01 -0.99 0.74
N LEU A 720 37.02 -1.37 -0.53
CA LEU A 720 37.85 -2.43 -1.10
C LEU A 720 38.89 -1.87 -2.09
N THR A 721 39.95 -2.65 -2.29
CA THR A 721 41.09 -2.35 -3.17
C THR A 721 41.30 -3.49 -4.17
N GLU A 722 42.01 -3.23 -5.27
CA GLU A 722 42.21 -4.10 -6.46
C GLU A 722 42.45 -5.59 -6.20
N TRP A 723 43.14 -5.92 -5.11
CA TRP A 723 43.40 -7.31 -4.74
C TRP A 723 42.12 -8.10 -4.38
N ALA A 724 41.01 -7.45 -4.00
CA ALA A 724 39.74 -8.11 -3.70
C ALA A 724 39.18 -8.87 -4.92
N ALA A 725 39.12 -8.19 -6.08
CA ALA A 725 38.82 -8.82 -7.37
C ALA A 725 39.77 -9.98 -7.70
N TYR A 726 41.07 -9.85 -7.39
CA TYR A 726 42.05 -10.92 -7.58
C TYR A 726 41.83 -12.13 -6.67
N HIS A 727 41.52 -11.93 -5.39
CA HIS A 727 41.18 -13.02 -4.47
C HIS A 727 39.95 -13.80 -4.97
N VAL A 728 38.89 -13.09 -5.35
CA VAL A 728 37.65 -13.71 -5.88
C VAL A 728 37.91 -14.50 -7.17
N ALA A 729 38.65 -13.95 -8.13
CA ALA A 729 39.03 -14.66 -9.35
C ALA A 729 39.99 -15.83 -9.11
N SER A 730 40.75 -15.82 -8.00
CA SER A 730 41.59 -16.94 -7.56
C SER A 730 40.81 -18.04 -6.80
N GLY A 731 39.47 -17.98 -6.75
CA GLY A 731 38.66 -18.93 -5.99
C GLY A 731 38.72 -18.77 -4.47
N ARG A 732 39.35 -17.70 -3.96
CA ARG A 732 39.39 -17.29 -2.55
C ARG A 732 38.29 -16.26 -2.29
N TRP A 733 38.09 -15.80 -1.05
CA TRP A 733 37.11 -14.75 -0.72
C TRP A 733 35.65 -15.06 -1.15
N GLN A 734 35.28 -16.33 -1.37
CA GLN A 734 33.98 -16.68 -1.99
C GLN A 734 32.76 -16.34 -1.12
N THR A 735 32.91 -16.18 0.20
CA THR A 735 31.84 -15.68 1.08
C THR A 735 31.71 -14.17 0.97
N LEU A 736 32.82 -13.43 0.80
CA LEU A 736 32.84 -11.97 0.64
C LEU A 736 32.51 -11.51 -0.80
N LYS A 737 32.61 -12.41 -1.78
CA LYS A 737 32.31 -12.20 -3.21
C LYS A 737 31.08 -11.33 -3.52
N PRO A 738 29.91 -11.42 -2.84
CA PRO A 738 28.76 -10.57 -3.14
C PRO A 738 28.97 -9.07 -2.89
N LEU A 739 30.06 -8.69 -2.21
CA LEU A 739 30.48 -7.31 -1.96
C LEU A 739 31.73 -6.89 -2.74
N VAL A 740 32.32 -7.79 -3.54
CA VAL A 740 33.39 -7.45 -4.49
C VAL A 740 32.73 -7.01 -5.80
N LEU A 741 33.03 -5.79 -6.21
CA LEU A 741 32.32 -5.07 -7.26
C LEU A 741 33.06 -5.07 -8.60
N LEU A 742 34.35 -5.41 -8.60
CA LEU A 742 35.17 -5.56 -9.81
C LEU A 742 35.41 -7.02 -10.17
N SER A 743 35.29 -7.32 -11.47
CA SER A 743 35.86 -8.52 -12.09
C SER A 743 37.37 -8.36 -12.31
N ARG A 744 38.08 -9.46 -12.62
CA ARG A 744 39.54 -9.46 -12.83
C ARG A 744 39.92 -10.27 -14.07
N ASN A 745 40.47 -9.57 -15.06
CA ASN A 745 41.07 -10.17 -16.25
C ASN A 745 42.59 -10.23 -16.12
N VAL A 746 43.25 -9.07 -15.97
CA VAL A 746 44.71 -8.94 -15.76
C VAL A 746 45.02 -7.82 -14.76
N ALA A 747 46.30 -7.54 -14.52
CA ALA A 747 46.76 -6.34 -13.84
C ALA A 747 47.57 -5.47 -14.82
N TYR A 748 47.49 -4.15 -14.68
CA TYR A 748 48.35 -3.19 -15.38
C TYR A 748 49.23 -2.47 -14.36
N ALA A 749 50.52 -2.28 -14.67
CA ALA A 749 51.46 -1.55 -13.83
C ALA A 749 52.14 -0.42 -14.63
N GLY A 750 52.02 0.82 -14.16
CA GLY A 750 52.56 1.98 -14.87
C GLY A 750 51.90 3.29 -14.44
N GLN A 751 51.74 4.21 -15.40
CA GLN A 751 50.87 5.38 -15.22
C GLN A 751 49.43 5.01 -15.56
N VAL A 752 48.51 5.30 -14.63
CA VAL A 752 47.08 5.02 -14.72
C VAL A 752 46.33 6.34 -14.65
N THR A 753 45.30 6.52 -15.48
CA THR A 753 44.50 7.76 -15.52
C THR A 753 43.05 7.47 -15.19
N TYR A 754 42.59 7.96 -14.03
CA TYR A 754 41.19 7.85 -13.63
C TYR A 754 40.42 9.08 -14.11
N THR A 755 39.26 8.88 -14.72
CA THR A 755 38.37 9.94 -15.22
C THR A 755 36.95 9.68 -14.73
N VAL A 756 36.33 10.68 -14.10
CA VAL A 756 34.95 10.56 -13.59
C VAL A 756 33.95 10.52 -14.74
N ASP A 757 32.94 9.66 -14.63
CA ASP A 757 31.81 9.69 -15.55
C ASP A 757 30.94 10.92 -15.24
N ALA A 758 30.46 11.62 -16.27
CA ALA A 758 29.79 12.91 -16.12
C ALA A 758 28.64 12.95 -15.08
N PRO A 759 27.75 11.93 -14.96
CA PRO A 759 26.70 11.91 -13.94
C PRO A 759 27.22 11.90 -12.49
N TYR A 760 28.47 11.47 -12.26
CA TYR A 760 29.08 11.34 -10.93
C TYR A 760 30.12 12.41 -10.62
N ALA A 761 30.30 13.42 -11.49
CA ALA A 761 31.23 14.53 -11.28
C ALA A 761 30.93 15.36 -10.01
N THR A 762 29.69 15.33 -9.53
CA THR A 762 29.22 15.96 -8.28
C THR A 762 29.05 14.97 -7.12
N HIS A 763 29.27 13.67 -7.34
CA HIS A 763 29.07 12.63 -6.32
C HIS A 763 30.07 12.80 -5.16
N PRO A 764 29.70 12.57 -3.88
CA PRO A 764 30.57 12.85 -2.73
C PRO A 764 31.94 12.17 -2.77
N ILE A 765 32.03 10.98 -3.38
CA ILE A 765 33.32 10.28 -3.61
C ILE A 765 34.29 11.12 -4.45
N TRP A 766 33.78 11.90 -5.42
CA TRP A 766 34.60 12.77 -6.27
C TRP A 766 34.77 14.20 -5.74
N ALA A 767 34.25 14.50 -4.54
CA ALA A 767 34.22 15.86 -3.99
C ALA A 767 35.61 16.52 -3.95
N GLY A 768 35.80 17.54 -4.79
CA GLY A 768 37.04 18.30 -4.92
C GLY A 768 38.24 17.49 -5.44
N LEU A 769 38.00 16.47 -6.26
CA LEU A 769 38.99 15.90 -7.18
C LEU A 769 38.85 16.57 -8.56
N PRO A 770 39.90 16.61 -9.39
CA PRO A 770 39.78 17.03 -10.80
C PRO A 770 38.97 15.98 -11.58
N SER A 771 38.35 16.37 -12.70
CA SER A 771 37.56 15.45 -13.55
C SER A 771 38.37 14.28 -14.11
N SER A 772 39.69 14.45 -14.27
CA SER A 772 40.64 13.39 -14.60
C SER A 772 41.98 13.62 -13.89
N PHE A 773 42.67 12.54 -13.50
CA PHE A 773 44.06 12.62 -13.02
C PHE A 773 44.86 11.36 -13.31
N THR A 774 46.16 11.54 -13.57
CA THR A 774 47.12 10.47 -13.84
C THR A 774 48.07 10.28 -12.65
N PHE A 775 48.40 9.03 -12.33
CA PHE A 775 49.28 8.67 -11.23
C PHE A 775 49.96 7.31 -11.46
N ALA A 776 51.08 7.06 -10.78
CA ALA A 776 51.79 5.78 -10.86
C ALA A 776 51.14 4.75 -9.92
N SER A 777 50.77 3.58 -10.46
CA SER A 777 50.22 2.47 -9.67
C SER A 777 50.30 1.13 -10.41
N THR A 778 50.11 0.03 -9.67
CA THR A 778 49.48 -1.18 -10.23
C THR A 778 47.97 -1.09 -10.06
N SER A 779 47.20 -1.56 -11.04
CA SER A 779 45.73 -1.46 -11.07
C SER A 779 45.07 -2.72 -11.63
N ASN A 780 43.81 -2.92 -11.20
CA ASN A 780 42.95 -3.98 -11.72
C ASN A 780 42.72 -3.74 -13.22
N VAL A 781 42.52 -4.78 -14.01
CA VAL A 781 41.92 -4.64 -15.35
C VAL A 781 40.71 -5.53 -15.40
N GLY A 782 39.53 -4.93 -15.42
CA GLY A 782 38.25 -5.62 -15.34
C GLY A 782 37.08 -4.63 -15.25
N MET A 783 35.88 -5.17 -15.46
CA MET A 783 34.64 -4.40 -15.46
C MET A 783 33.91 -4.51 -14.10
N ALA A 784 33.05 -3.55 -13.82
CA ALA A 784 32.05 -3.62 -12.75
C ALA A 784 31.15 -4.86 -12.93
N VAL A 785 30.85 -5.55 -11.84
CA VAL A 785 29.88 -6.66 -11.85
C VAL A 785 28.44 -6.12 -11.83
N THR A 786 27.54 -6.76 -12.57
CA THR A 786 26.13 -6.36 -12.62
C THR A 786 25.39 -6.76 -11.34
N GLY A 787 24.67 -5.83 -10.71
CA GLY A 787 23.80 -6.15 -9.58
C GLY A 787 23.09 -4.93 -8.96
N PRO A 788 22.09 -5.14 -8.08
CA PRO A 788 21.32 -4.05 -7.49
C PRO A 788 22.18 -3.04 -6.75
N GLY A 789 21.99 -1.76 -7.10
CA GLY A 789 22.70 -0.61 -6.52
C GLY A 789 24.15 -0.43 -6.96
N ILE A 790 24.66 -1.23 -7.92
CA ILE A 790 26.04 -1.14 -8.38
C ILE A 790 26.17 -0.08 -9.48
N HIS A 791 27.08 0.87 -9.30
CA HIS A 791 27.32 1.96 -10.25
C HIS A 791 28.82 2.21 -10.45
N ARG A 792 29.24 2.43 -11.70
CA ARG A 792 30.58 2.95 -11.99
C ARG A 792 30.61 4.46 -11.77
N ILE A 793 31.61 4.93 -11.02
CA ILE A 793 31.86 6.36 -10.76
C ILE A 793 32.91 6.92 -11.73
N ALA A 794 33.92 6.11 -12.07
CA ALA A 794 35.03 6.52 -12.91
C ALA A 794 35.54 5.37 -13.79
N GLY A 795 35.90 5.71 -15.03
CA GLY A 795 36.60 4.84 -15.97
C GLY A 795 38.09 5.16 -16.07
N SER A 796 38.82 4.32 -16.82
CA SER A 796 40.28 4.44 -17.02
C SER A 796 40.73 3.68 -18.27
N PRO A 797 41.55 4.27 -19.16
CA PRO A 797 42.09 3.56 -20.32
C PRO A 797 43.00 2.38 -19.98
N GLN A 798 43.47 2.28 -18.73
CA GLN A 798 44.37 1.21 -18.28
C GLN A 798 43.66 0.14 -17.42
N SER A 799 42.62 0.50 -16.66
CA SER A 799 41.92 -0.42 -15.74
C SER A 799 40.51 -0.81 -16.19
N VAL A 800 40.02 -0.22 -17.29
CA VAL A 800 38.61 -0.22 -17.72
C VAL A 800 37.74 0.53 -16.71
N ASP A 801 37.29 -0.13 -15.65
CA ASP A 801 36.48 0.49 -14.59
C ASP A 801 37.38 0.76 -13.37
N ALA A 802 37.46 2.03 -12.97
CA ALA A 802 38.44 2.51 -12.00
C ALA A 802 37.89 2.63 -10.58
N VAL A 803 36.63 3.06 -10.45
CA VAL A 803 35.92 3.22 -9.18
C VAL A 803 34.48 2.76 -9.37
N VAL A 804 34.04 1.84 -8.52
CA VAL A 804 32.70 1.27 -8.53
C VAL A 804 32.13 1.36 -7.12
N ILE A 805 30.86 1.74 -6.99
CA ILE A 805 30.13 1.71 -5.73
C ILE A 805 29.02 0.68 -5.75
N ARG A 806 28.55 0.32 -4.56
CA ARG A 806 27.27 -0.30 -4.33
C ARG A 806 26.53 0.41 -3.20
N ASP A 807 25.46 1.13 -3.54
CA ASP A 807 24.56 1.71 -2.54
C ASP A 807 23.41 0.72 -2.27
N LEU A 808 23.22 0.31 -1.02
CA LEU A 808 22.13 -0.56 -0.60
C LEU A 808 21.22 0.20 0.38
N PRO A 809 19.95 -0.23 0.55
CA PRO A 809 19.03 0.39 1.52
C PRO A 809 19.55 0.42 2.96
N VAL A 810 20.57 -0.38 3.29
CA VAL A 810 21.24 -0.41 4.60
C VAL A 810 22.72 0.01 4.52
N GLY A 811 23.58 -0.86 4.00
CA GLY A 811 25.03 -0.63 3.94
C GLY A 811 25.51 -0.04 2.62
N ARG A 812 26.81 0.26 2.54
CA ARG A 812 27.45 0.83 1.35
C ARG A 812 28.80 0.19 1.10
N VAL A 813 29.14 0.00 -0.17
CA VAL A 813 30.46 -0.51 -0.59
C VAL A 813 31.06 0.40 -1.65
N ALA A 814 32.38 0.62 -1.61
CA ALA A 814 33.14 1.22 -2.69
C ALA A 814 34.38 0.36 -2.99
N GLU A 815 34.58 -0.05 -4.23
CA GLU A 815 35.81 -0.71 -4.69
C GLU A 815 36.56 0.19 -5.67
N ILE A 816 37.87 0.29 -5.48
CA ILE A 816 38.77 1.11 -6.29
C ILE A 816 39.82 0.19 -6.89
N ALA A 817 40.05 0.30 -8.20
CA ALA A 817 40.99 -0.48 -9.00
C ALA A 817 42.48 -0.20 -8.68
N HIS A 818 42.81 0.15 -7.44
CA HIS A 818 44.13 0.56 -6.96
C HIS A 818 44.78 -0.55 -6.11
N ALA A 819 45.99 -0.97 -6.46
CA ALA A 819 46.73 -2.04 -5.76
C ALA A 819 47.34 -1.62 -4.39
N GLY A 820 47.14 -0.36 -3.99
CA GLY A 820 47.47 0.15 -2.66
C GLY A 820 48.97 0.16 -2.38
N ASN A 821 49.39 -0.78 -1.54
CA ASN A 821 50.77 -0.91 -1.07
C ASN A 821 51.70 -1.57 -2.10
N TYR A 822 51.14 -2.30 -3.08
CA TYR A 822 51.92 -2.99 -4.10
C TYR A 822 52.63 -2.00 -5.04
N ALA A 823 53.75 -2.42 -5.65
CA ALA A 823 54.62 -1.51 -6.38
C ALA A 823 54.00 -1.01 -7.71
N PRO A 824 54.19 0.28 -8.07
CA PRO A 824 54.62 1.38 -7.21
C PRO A 824 53.51 1.79 -6.23
N ASN A 825 53.87 2.04 -4.96
CA ASN A 825 52.92 2.37 -3.89
C ASN A 825 52.24 3.73 -4.14
N GLY A 826 50.97 3.68 -4.55
CA GLY A 826 50.19 4.84 -4.95
C GLY A 826 49.62 5.67 -3.80
N TRP A 827 49.77 5.25 -2.53
CA TRP A 827 49.41 6.08 -1.36
C TRP A 827 50.29 7.32 -1.18
N THR A 828 51.29 7.51 -2.04
CA THR A 828 52.03 8.77 -2.19
C THR A 828 51.26 9.83 -3.00
N ASN A 829 50.19 9.46 -3.71
CA ASN A 829 49.38 10.38 -4.50
C ASN A 829 48.19 10.94 -3.68
N THR A 830 48.13 12.27 -3.56
CA THR A 830 47.10 12.96 -2.77
C THR A 830 45.68 12.84 -3.33
N ASN A 831 45.51 12.68 -4.66
CA ASN A 831 44.19 12.47 -5.25
C ASN A 831 43.65 11.06 -4.92
N ILE A 832 44.51 10.04 -4.89
CA ILE A 832 44.12 8.68 -4.46
C ILE A 832 43.87 8.61 -2.95
N GLN A 833 44.69 9.25 -2.13
CA GLN A 833 44.41 9.42 -0.69
C GLN A 833 43.04 10.06 -0.47
N LYS A 834 42.75 11.16 -1.18
CA LYS A 834 41.48 11.89 -1.08
C LYS A 834 40.30 11.08 -1.62
N LEU A 835 40.46 10.36 -2.73
CA LEU A 835 39.45 9.46 -3.28
C LEU A 835 39.03 8.39 -2.26
N VAL A 836 39.98 7.69 -1.63
CA VAL A 836 39.67 6.70 -0.59
C VAL A 836 39.04 7.35 0.64
N THR A 837 39.51 8.54 1.02
CA THR A 837 38.96 9.28 2.18
C THR A 837 37.53 9.76 1.93
N ASN A 838 37.21 10.18 0.70
CA ASN A 838 35.85 10.50 0.29
C ASN A 838 34.99 9.22 0.23
N SER A 839 35.50 8.10 -0.29
CA SER A 839 34.81 6.81 -0.22
C SER A 839 34.49 6.39 1.21
N VAL A 840 35.44 6.52 2.14
CA VAL A 840 35.23 6.31 3.58
C VAL A 840 34.08 7.19 4.11
N GLY A 841 34.07 8.48 3.75
CA GLY A 841 32.99 9.39 4.14
C GLY A 841 31.63 9.01 3.57
N TRP A 842 31.56 8.65 2.30
CA TRP A 842 30.32 8.24 1.62
C TRP A 842 29.76 6.92 2.15
N VAL A 843 30.61 5.90 2.38
CA VAL A 843 30.14 4.61 2.91
C VAL A 843 29.72 4.70 4.39
N ALA A 844 30.36 5.57 5.17
CA ALA A 844 29.98 5.85 6.57
C ALA A 844 28.79 6.83 6.70
N ARG A 845 28.22 7.32 5.59
CA ARG A 845 27.16 8.35 5.57
C ARG A 845 27.55 9.63 6.34
N CYS A 846 28.80 10.07 6.18
CA CYS A 846 29.42 11.22 6.86
C CYS A 846 29.58 12.48 5.98
N GLN A 847 28.96 12.52 4.79
CA GLN A 847 29.08 13.58 3.78
C GLN A 847 27.70 13.98 3.26
#